data_AF-A0A7Y4SY48-F1
#
_entry.id   AF-A0A7Y4SY48-F1
#
_cell.length_a   1.000
_cell.length_b   1.000
_cell.length_c   1.000
_cell.angle_alpha   90.00
_cell.angle_beta   90.00
_cell.angle_gamma   90.00
#
_symmetry.space_group_name_H-M   'P 1'
#
loop_
_entity.id
_entity.type
_entity.pdbx_description
1 polymer ?
#
loop_
_entity_poly.entity_id
_entity_poly.type
_entity_poly.pdbx_seq_one_letter_code
_entity_poly.pdbx_strand_id
1 'polypeptide(L)'
;MKSKRWPDRLRIDGLAFLTLVSSAASQELVPAWSAESDEIDARLGGSVASAGDVNGDGYSDVIVGAANHDGAGGSNEGRARLYLGSESGLATTPGWSFEGGSAGARFGRSVSTAGDVNGDGYSDVLVGAPLASNGETHEGRAFLFLGSGSGLALAPSWTIESDQAEAQLGFSVSAAGDVNGDGYGDVLVSAPYFAAGEAREGRAFLHLGSPAGLSASAAWTAEGDQVEAWFGYSLSRAGDVNGDGFDDVIVGARRFDNGELDEGAAFAYLGSAAGLATSAAWMAETNQPGSEFGHGVANAGDVNGDGYADVLVGAPLFDDGELNEGAAFVYLGSAAGLVTTPVWTAGTNQAEAQGGSSVACAGDVNGDGFAEVLLGARFHEDDAFTSEGRALLYLGSSSGPGASAAWSADADQAGALFGYALAGAGDTNGDGYGDVLVGAPLFDAGQTNEGRAQLYLGAARGPVTVASWFVESNQNGASMGRSVAPAGDVNGDGYGDVIVGVPSYDDAHTDQGRAFVYPGSPAGLSSVPWTLEGDEDFGVDFAAFVSSAGDVNGDGYDDVLVGEPSYNANGLEGAAYLFLGAAGGLSTQAAWSKIGDKGESLGLGVACAGDVNGDGFADVLVGSVGRAFVFQGSPSGLGVTHSWASPYVNAARVPVGDVNGDGFSDVFVGGDEPKVYHGSPAGLAVGVDWTGPHGTFYPVIKAGDVNGDGYGDVLTQESGPPTFGQKLFLFLGSESGLATTSVWESEGDQANSSFGAATAAAGDVDGDGHGDLIVGAQRYDGSLTDEGRAYLFLGSPQGLGTSAAWSVLGGQASSQFGYSVSSAGDVNGDGYADLLVGAPNYTAGQLREGRASVFLGNDGRGGLVRALQQRRKDDYAPIALLGTTTGDGVFRIRCQFPRSLATVSWASPTVARAFLEWETEPLGVPFDGLGLERGDAQVLLPGGGRLTFDERARTEPFRFVSAALGQPPFPAPVRGVLYRWRARVVTNNPFFPRTAWFGMAGNNISEGKLRRP
;
A
#
# COMPACT_ATOMS: atom_id res chain seq x y z
N MET A 1 50.72 62.24 -29.72
CA MET A 1 51.52 62.11 -28.47
C MET A 1 51.63 60.59 -28.21
N LYS A 2 52.81 59.98 -28.14
CA LYS A 2 53.63 59.72 -26.92
C LYS A 2 52.81 59.15 -25.73
N SER A 3 53.15 58.02 -25.08
CA SER A 3 54.18 56.99 -25.37
C SER A 3 54.10 55.74 -24.46
N LYS A 4 54.38 54.54 -25.04
CA LYS A 4 54.94 53.26 -24.51
C LYS A 4 55.05 52.97 -22.97
N ARG A 5 54.54 51.77 -22.61
CA ARG A 5 55.13 50.63 -21.84
C ARG A 5 55.57 50.74 -20.34
N TRP A 6 55.12 49.70 -19.60
CA TRP A 6 55.71 48.89 -18.48
C TRP A 6 57.27 48.77 -18.42
N PRO A 7 57.92 48.24 -17.33
CA PRO A 7 57.44 47.25 -16.33
C PRO A 7 58.01 47.35 -14.86
N ASP A 8 57.92 46.21 -14.11
CA ASP A 8 58.59 45.83 -12.83
C ASP A 8 58.09 46.50 -11.52
N ARG A 9 57.98 45.84 -10.34
CA ARG A 9 58.23 44.44 -9.89
C ARG A 9 57.64 44.18 -8.47
N LEU A 10 57.06 43.00 -8.20
CA LEU A 10 57.42 42.09 -7.06
C LEU A 10 56.67 40.73 -7.16
N ARG A 11 57.18 39.68 -6.52
CA ARG A 11 56.48 38.43 -6.19
C ARG A 11 56.11 38.39 -4.71
N ILE A 12 55.04 37.67 -4.37
CA ILE A 12 54.93 36.87 -3.14
C ILE A 12 54.39 35.50 -3.57
N ASP A 13 54.88 34.43 -2.95
CA ASP A 13 54.55 33.04 -3.30
C ASP A 13 53.45 32.47 -2.37
N GLY A 14 52.68 31.49 -2.86
CA GLY A 14 51.69 30.76 -2.06
C GLY A 14 50.50 30.25 -2.90
N LEU A 15 50.28 28.93 -2.92
CA LEU A 15 49.01 28.36 -3.40
C LEU A 15 47.98 28.43 -2.28
N ALA A 16 46.78 28.88 -2.61
CA ALA A 16 45.56 28.53 -1.91
C ALA A 16 44.53 28.15 -2.98
N PHE A 17 44.02 26.92 -2.91
CA PHE A 17 42.81 26.56 -3.67
C PHE A 17 41.65 27.29 -3.00
N LEU A 18 40.92 28.11 -3.76
CA LEU A 18 39.65 28.66 -3.30
C LEU A 18 38.56 27.66 -3.65
N THR A 19 38.21 26.80 -2.69
CA THR A 19 37.08 25.90 -2.79
C THR A 19 35.80 26.73 -2.88
N LEU A 20 35.15 26.71 -4.05
CA LEU A 20 33.78 27.18 -4.18
C LEU A 20 32.87 26.12 -3.54
N VAL A 21 32.58 26.30 -2.25
CA VAL A 21 31.47 25.61 -1.60
C VAL A 21 30.19 26.26 -2.14
N SER A 22 29.56 25.63 -3.11
CA SER A 22 28.17 25.88 -3.44
C SER A 22 27.34 25.23 -2.33
N SER A 23 26.75 26.05 -1.46
CA SER A 23 25.66 25.60 -0.61
C SER A 23 24.50 25.19 -1.51
N ALA A 24 24.25 23.89 -1.64
CA ALA A 24 22.94 23.43 -2.06
C ALA A 24 21.96 23.87 -0.96
N ALA A 25 20.95 24.65 -1.32
CA ALA A 25 19.69 24.53 -0.62
C ALA A 25 19.04 23.26 -1.19
N SER A 26 18.63 22.33 -0.34
CA SER A 26 17.59 21.38 -0.69
C SER A 26 16.42 22.20 -1.25
N GLN A 27 15.86 21.79 -2.37
CA GLN A 27 14.58 22.36 -2.75
C GLN A 27 13.56 21.66 -1.88
N GLU A 28 13.08 22.39 -0.90
CA GLU A 28 11.85 22.04 -0.21
C GLU A 28 10.71 22.07 -1.23
N LEU A 29 9.94 20.98 -1.37
CA LEU A 29 8.76 20.96 -2.24
C LEU A 29 7.49 21.31 -1.44
N VAL A 30 6.40 21.69 -2.09
CA VAL A 30 5.41 22.66 -1.54
C VAL A 30 4.02 22.54 -2.22
N PRO A 31 2.87 22.81 -1.53
CA PRO A 31 1.50 22.28 -1.76
C PRO A 31 0.95 21.88 -3.16
N ALA A 32 0.56 20.59 -3.30
CA ALA A 32 -0.24 20.02 -4.38
C ALA A 32 -1.63 19.58 -3.90
N TRP A 33 -1.74 18.92 -2.72
CA TRP A 33 -3.04 18.75 -1.95
C TRP A 33 -4.42 21.14 -0.07
N SER A 34 -5.80 21.23 0.14
CA SER A 34 -6.44 21.27 1.44
C SER A 34 -7.65 20.32 1.77
N ALA A 35 -7.61 19.58 2.90
CA ALA A 35 -8.57 18.66 3.55
C ALA A 35 -8.96 18.99 5.04
N GLU A 36 -10.22 19.32 5.44
CA GLU A 36 -10.54 19.80 6.85
C GLU A 36 -11.68 19.08 7.73
N SER A 37 -11.59 18.99 9.11
CA SER A 37 -12.60 18.40 10.08
C SER A 37 -12.75 18.91 11.56
N ASP A 38 -13.91 18.74 12.23
CA ASP A 38 -14.57 19.83 12.99
C ASP A 38 -15.36 19.59 14.35
N GLU A 39 -15.07 18.87 15.48
CA GLU A 39 -15.49 19.28 16.90
C GLU A 39 -14.57 18.75 18.02
N ILE A 40 -14.97 18.76 19.29
CA ILE A 40 -14.14 18.64 20.48
C ILE A 40 -13.82 17.19 20.79
N ASP A 41 -12.96 16.68 19.92
CA ASP A 41 -12.78 15.29 19.54
C ASP A 41 -11.92 15.22 18.21
N ALA A 42 -12.24 16.06 17.16
CA ALA A 42 -11.91 16.47 15.69
C ALA A 42 -11.47 15.66 14.42
N ARG A 43 -10.18 15.44 14.17
CA ARG A 43 -9.49 14.50 13.27
C ARG A 43 -10.11 14.47 11.89
N LEU A 44 -9.46 14.98 10.86
CA LEU A 44 -9.71 14.41 9.54
C LEU A 44 -8.89 13.20 9.18
N GLY A 45 -8.05 12.62 10.04
CA GLY A 45 -7.04 11.67 9.53
C GLY A 45 -6.77 10.22 10.09
N GLY A 46 -7.30 9.81 11.26
CA GLY A 46 -7.38 8.50 11.95
C GLY A 46 -7.17 7.16 11.25
N SER A 47 -7.23 7.10 9.92
CA SER A 47 -6.36 6.30 9.03
C SER A 47 -6.97 6.09 7.64
N VAL A 48 -6.39 5.25 6.77
CA VAL A 48 -6.68 5.26 5.32
C VAL A 48 -6.23 4.05 4.56
N ALA A 49 -6.76 3.96 3.37
CA ALA A 49 -6.09 3.83 2.11
C ALA A 49 -7.15 3.98 1.05
N SER A 50 -6.76 3.70 -0.18
CA SER A 50 -7.21 2.69 -1.13
C SER A 50 -8.67 2.49 -1.23
N ALA A 51 -9.10 2.19 -2.44
CA ALA A 51 -10.48 1.93 -2.70
C ALA A 51 -10.81 1.40 -4.09
N GLY A 52 -9.89 1.06 -4.96
CA GLY A 52 -10.19 0.28 -6.17
C GLY A 52 -11.12 0.90 -7.26
N ASP A 53 -11.14 0.48 -8.53
CA ASP A 53 -11.89 0.93 -9.73
C ASP A 53 -13.41 1.32 -9.63
N VAL A 54 -14.03 1.54 -8.46
CA VAL A 54 -15.50 1.49 -8.19
C VAL A 54 -16.28 2.24 -9.21
N ASN A 55 -15.91 3.49 -9.35
CA ASN A 55 -16.54 4.43 -10.21
C ASN A 55 -15.62 4.77 -11.38
N GLY A 56 -14.47 4.12 -11.49
CA GLY A 56 -13.54 4.37 -12.54
C GLY A 56 -13.88 3.80 -13.91
N ASP A 57 -13.97 4.72 -14.87
CA ASP A 57 -13.32 4.47 -16.17
C ASP A 57 -11.82 4.00 -16.11
N GLY A 58 -11.26 3.67 -14.92
CA GLY A 58 -9.88 3.78 -14.41
C GLY A 58 -9.46 5.11 -13.72
N TYR A 59 -9.69 5.49 -12.45
CA TYR A 59 -8.86 6.47 -11.67
C TYR A 59 -8.88 6.09 -10.20
N SER A 60 -7.84 5.54 -9.55
CA SER A 60 -7.88 5.10 -8.13
C SER A 60 -8.63 5.99 -7.25
N ASP A 61 -9.42 5.39 -6.39
CA ASP A 61 -9.74 6.08 -5.21
C ASP A 61 -9.65 5.20 -4.02
N VAL A 62 -10.16 5.77 -2.95
CA VAL A 62 -9.44 5.82 -1.70
C VAL A 62 -10.52 5.93 -0.56
N ILE A 63 -10.24 5.82 0.74
CA ILE A 63 -11.17 5.93 1.91
C ILE A 63 -10.50 6.26 3.26
N VAL A 64 -11.03 7.24 4.01
CA VAL A 64 -10.30 8.00 5.06
C VAL A 64 -10.80 7.72 6.50
N GLY A 65 -10.67 6.60 7.13
CA GLY A 65 -11.12 6.33 8.50
C GLY A 65 -10.90 7.10 9.83
N ALA A 66 -11.73 6.81 10.85
CA ALA A 66 -11.94 7.58 12.08
C ALA A 66 -11.38 7.21 13.53
N ALA A 67 -12.06 7.77 14.56
CA ALA A 67 -12.00 7.89 16.04
C ALA A 67 -13.23 8.85 16.42
N ASN A 68 -13.24 9.80 17.39
CA ASN A 68 -14.49 10.38 18.02
C ASN A 68 -14.91 11.97 18.00
N HIS A 69 -15.97 12.47 17.25
CA HIS A 69 -16.75 13.81 17.00
C HIS A 69 -18.13 14.18 17.68
N ASP A 70 -18.56 15.26 18.36
CA ASP A 70 -20.04 15.53 18.68
C ASP A 70 -21.24 14.74 17.92
N GLY A 71 -21.69 13.54 18.38
CA GLY A 71 -22.51 12.37 17.85
C GLY A 71 -23.90 12.51 17.16
N ALA A 72 -24.60 11.44 16.76
CA ALA A 72 -25.96 11.44 16.17
C ALA A 72 -26.98 10.61 16.99
N GLY A 73 -26.49 9.83 17.95
CA GLY A 73 -27.20 9.37 19.16
C GLY A 73 -26.32 8.89 20.32
N GLY A 74 -24.99 9.04 20.25
CA GLY A 74 -24.03 8.45 21.20
C GLY A 74 -23.08 9.38 21.94
N SER A 75 -22.13 8.75 22.64
CA SER A 75 -20.86 9.34 23.14
C SER A 75 -19.70 8.48 22.64
N ASN A 76 -18.88 9.00 21.73
CA ASN A 76 -17.73 8.52 20.97
C ASN A 76 -17.97 8.19 19.44
N GLU A 77 -19.22 8.26 18.91
CA GLU A 77 -19.89 7.96 17.59
C GLU A 77 -19.31 7.72 16.17
N GLY A 78 -18.19 8.23 15.70
CA GLY A 78 -17.65 7.91 14.39
C GLY A 78 -18.40 8.20 13.09
N ARG A 79 -17.66 8.23 11.97
CA ARG A 79 -18.24 8.22 10.60
C ARG A 79 -17.20 8.11 9.51
N ALA A 80 -17.61 8.05 8.24
CA ALA A 80 -16.71 8.03 7.09
C ALA A 80 -16.91 9.25 6.08
N ARG A 81 -16.13 9.47 5.00
CA ARG A 81 -16.15 10.51 3.90
C ARG A 81 -15.64 9.83 2.62
N LEU A 82 -15.94 10.38 1.46
CA LEU A 82 -15.48 9.86 0.19
C LEU A 82 -15.79 10.92 -0.85
N TYR A 83 -14.76 11.58 -1.39
CA TYR A 83 -14.74 12.28 -2.67
C TYR A 83 -14.11 11.32 -3.74
N LEU A 84 -13.59 11.77 -4.90
CA LEU A 84 -13.24 10.85 -6.01
C LEU A 84 -12.41 11.30 -7.26
N GLY A 85 -11.64 10.42 -7.96
CA GLY A 85 -10.75 10.52 -9.17
C GLY A 85 -10.87 11.64 -10.22
N SER A 86 -9.76 12.17 -10.81
CA SER A 86 -9.79 13.20 -11.89
C SER A 86 -8.52 13.37 -12.79
N GLU A 87 -8.59 14.20 -13.85
CA GLU A 87 -7.41 14.74 -14.58
C GLU A 87 -7.00 16.14 -14.03
N SER A 88 -7.58 16.58 -12.90
CA SER A 88 -7.46 17.94 -12.36
C SER A 88 -6.96 18.10 -10.92
N GLY A 89 -7.08 17.05 -10.13
CA GLY A 89 -6.38 16.81 -8.89
C GLY A 89 -7.37 16.54 -7.78
N LEU A 90 -6.84 16.15 -6.63
CA LEU A 90 -7.68 15.54 -5.63
C LEU A 90 -8.27 16.57 -4.68
N ALA A 91 -9.56 16.47 -4.38
CA ALA A 91 -10.39 17.64 -4.21
C ALA A 91 -11.42 17.54 -3.06
N THR A 92 -11.96 18.68 -2.58
CA THR A 92 -12.76 18.73 -1.33
C THR A 92 -14.11 19.46 -1.33
N THR A 93 -15.21 18.74 -1.16
CA THR A 93 -16.59 19.24 -0.86
C THR A 93 -17.54 18.06 -0.50
N PRO A 94 -18.76 18.20 0.12
CA PRO A 94 -19.58 17.07 0.64
C PRO A 94 -20.60 16.32 -0.29
N GLY A 95 -21.02 15.08 0.09
CA GLY A 95 -21.73 14.04 -0.73
C GLY A 95 -22.33 12.73 -0.09
N TRP A 96 -21.62 11.57 0.00
CA TRP A 96 -22.04 10.23 0.58
C TRP A 96 -22.36 10.16 2.08
N SER A 97 -22.52 8.96 2.67
CA SER A 97 -23.19 8.77 3.98
C SER A 97 -22.97 7.47 4.86
N PHE A 98 -22.02 7.34 5.84
CA PHE A 98 -22.19 6.48 7.07
C PHE A 98 -21.44 6.72 8.44
N GLU A 99 -22.11 6.39 9.58
CA GLU A 99 -21.98 6.60 11.08
C GLU A 99 -22.47 5.41 11.97
N GLY A 100 -22.45 5.41 13.32
CA GLY A 100 -22.39 4.14 14.10
C GLY A 100 -23.50 3.55 15.04
N GLY A 101 -24.70 4.05 15.29
CA GLY A 101 -25.73 3.27 16.04
C GLY A 101 -25.83 2.84 17.58
N SER A 102 -24.97 3.01 18.65
CA SER A 102 -25.36 2.98 20.16
C SER A 102 -24.38 3.35 21.37
N ALA A 103 -23.34 4.19 21.27
CA ALA A 103 -22.68 4.93 22.39
C ALA A 103 -21.70 4.25 23.41
N GLY A 104 -20.48 4.78 23.52
CA GLY A 104 -19.39 4.60 24.51
C GLY A 104 -17.98 4.08 24.10
N ALA A 105 -17.73 3.39 22.99
CA ALA A 105 -16.50 2.58 22.81
C ALA A 105 -15.74 2.68 21.46
N ARG A 106 -14.60 3.36 21.40
CA ARG A 106 -13.52 3.26 20.40
C ARG A 106 -13.72 3.07 18.86
N PHE A 107 -14.92 3.21 18.23
CA PHE A 107 -15.31 3.01 16.79
C PHE A 107 -14.37 3.47 15.65
N GLY A 108 -13.23 4.10 15.91
CA GLY A 108 -12.38 4.65 14.86
C GLY A 108 -11.76 3.65 13.91
N ARG A 109 -10.44 3.60 13.96
CA ARG A 109 -9.66 2.44 14.32
C ARG A 109 -9.64 1.16 13.39
N SER A 110 -10.43 0.89 12.29
CA SER A 110 -10.31 -0.33 11.37
C SER A 110 -10.57 -0.43 9.80
N VAL A 111 -9.65 -0.19 8.86
CA VAL A 111 -9.73 -0.68 7.46
C VAL A 111 -8.28 -0.91 6.79
N SER A 112 -8.01 -1.19 5.49
CA SER A 112 -6.78 -1.90 4.89
C SER A 112 -7.23 -2.68 3.62
N THR A 113 -6.56 -2.91 2.43
CA THR A 113 -7.00 -3.41 0.99
C THR A 113 -8.56 -3.78 0.67
N ALA A 114 -9.05 -4.40 -0.43
CA ALA A 114 -10.36 -5.15 -0.57
C ALA A 114 -10.76 -6.04 -1.82
N GLY A 115 -9.92 -6.39 -2.79
CA GLY A 115 -10.13 -7.33 -3.94
C GLY A 115 -11.49 -7.47 -4.68
N ASP A 116 -11.55 -7.29 -6.02
CA ASP A 116 -12.70 -7.51 -6.98
C ASP A 116 -13.88 -8.34 -6.46
N VAL A 117 -14.71 -7.85 -5.55
CA VAL A 117 -15.63 -8.78 -4.90
C VAL A 117 -16.50 -9.60 -5.88
N ASN A 118 -16.83 -9.05 -7.06
CA ASN A 118 -18.15 -9.29 -7.60
C ASN A 118 -18.40 -9.20 -9.15
N GLY A 119 -17.37 -9.07 -10.01
CA GLY A 119 -17.18 -9.44 -11.44
C GLY A 119 -18.25 -9.47 -12.61
N ASP A 120 -19.58 -9.48 -12.43
CA ASP A 120 -20.60 -9.36 -13.55
C ASP A 120 -21.86 -8.54 -13.13
N GLY A 121 -21.73 -7.79 -12.04
CA GLY A 121 -22.66 -6.78 -11.52
C GLY A 121 -22.15 -5.38 -11.83
N TYR A 122 -21.88 -4.59 -10.78
CA TYR A 122 -20.93 -3.46 -10.65
C TYR A 122 -20.63 -3.37 -9.09
N SER A 123 -19.64 -2.60 -8.62
CA SER A 123 -18.54 -2.86 -7.59
C SER A 123 -18.86 -2.98 -6.05
N ASP A 124 -17.95 -3.29 -5.05
CA ASP A 124 -18.23 -3.37 -3.53
C ASP A 124 -17.11 -3.58 -2.30
N VAL A 125 -17.03 -2.80 -1.12
CA VAL A 125 -16.17 -2.67 0.24
C VAL A 125 -16.22 -3.38 1.72
N LEU A 126 -15.64 -2.84 2.89
CA LEU A 126 -15.55 -3.35 4.34
C LEU A 126 -15.10 -2.42 5.53
N VAL A 127 -15.07 -2.88 6.84
CA VAL A 127 -14.61 -2.33 8.22
C VAL A 127 -14.52 -3.28 9.50
N GLY A 128 -14.45 -2.83 10.80
CA GLY A 128 -14.52 -3.63 12.09
C GLY A 128 -14.25 -2.99 13.54
N ALA A 129 -14.42 -3.57 14.77
CA ALA A 129 -14.96 -2.95 16.05
C ALA A 129 -14.61 -3.07 17.63
N PRO A 130 -13.48 -3.28 18.36
CA PRO A 130 -13.42 -4.21 19.51
C PRO A 130 -14.38 -4.08 20.79
N LEU A 131 -15.39 -3.18 20.91
CA LEU A 131 -16.14 -2.84 22.15
C LEU A 131 -17.66 -2.27 22.12
N ALA A 132 -18.65 -2.62 21.26
CA ALA A 132 -20.08 -2.11 21.04
C ALA A 132 -21.57 -2.80 21.52
N SER A 133 -22.93 -3.12 21.58
CA SER A 133 -23.82 -4.00 22.50
C SER A 133 -25.21 -4.76 22.15
N ASN A 134 -25.27 -6.12 21.97
CA ASN A 134 -26.48 -7.00 21.67
C ASN A 134 -26.97 -8.17 22.66
N GLY A 135 -26.21 -8.53 23.73
CA GLY A 135 -26.13 -9.69 24.68
C GLY A 135 -25.05 -9.60 25.87
N GLU A 136 -23.73 -9.87 25.67
CA GLU A 136 -22.48 -9.89 26.57
C GLU A 136 -21.66 -8.56 26.98
N THR A 137 -20.29 -8.51 27.01
CA THR A 137 -19.35 -7.31 27.22
C THR A 137 -18.03 -7.37 26.39
N HIS A 138 -17.08 -6.40 26.37
CA HIS A 138 -16.08 -6.02 25.30
C HIS A 138 -15.93 -6.96 24.10
N GLU A 139 -17.00 -7.10 23.33
CA GLU A 139 -17.24 -8.15 22.36
C GLU A 139 -17.28 -7.55 20.97
N GLY A 140 -18.17 -7.98 20.06
CA GLY A 140 -18.70 -7.22 18.94
C GLY A 140 -19.11 -7.80 17.55
N ARG A 141 -19.14 -6.95 16.49
CA ARG A 141 -19.38 -7.26 15.04
C ARG A 141 -18.42 -6.60 14.03
N ALA A 142 -18.46 -7.02 12.76
CA ALA A 142 -18.34 -6.09 11.64
C ALA A 142 -19.70 -5.94 10.94
N PHE A 143 -19.78 -5.66 9.65
CA PHE A 143 -20.92 -5.53 8.74
C PHE A 143 -20.41 -5.70 7.28
N LEU A 144 -21.14 -5.24 6.25
CA LEU A 144 -20.68 -4.93 4.87
C LEU A 144 -21.91 -4.46 4.04
N PHE A 145 -21.86 -3.68 2.95
CA PHE A 145 -22.95 -2.78 2.45
C PHE A 145 -23.46 -2.66 0.90
N LEU A 146 -23.52 -3.67 0.01
CA LEU A 146 -24.14 -3.77 -1.39
C LEU A 146 -23.98 -2.75 -2.59
N GLY A 147 -24.02 -3.33 -3.82
CA GLY A 147 -23.37 -2.87 -5.08
C GLY A 147 -24.11 -2.21 -6.28
N SER A 148 -23.31 -1.90 -7.32
CA SER A 148 -23.57 -1.43 -8.74
C SER A 148 -23.88 0.04 -9.16
N GLY A 149 -22.91 0.74 -9.82
CA GLY A 149 -23.17 1.69 -10.93
C GLY A 149 -23.12 3.23 -10.74
N SER A 150 -22.68 3.78 -9.60
CA SER A 150 -22.86 5.22 -9.33
C SER A 150 -21.95 5.87 -8.29
N GLY A 151 -20.97 5.14 -7.79
CA GLY A 151 -20.38 5.27 -6.47
C GLY A 151 -21.20 4.66 -5.34
N LEU A 152 -20.57 4.56 -4.18
CA LEU A 152 -21.00 3.90 -2.95
C LEU A 152 -22.54 3.99 -2.67
N ALA A 153 -23.31 2.91 -2.46
CA ALA A 153 -24.81 2.91 -2.42
C ALA A 153 -25.48 2.19 -1.20
N LEU A 154 -26.84 2.23 -1.10
CA LEU A 154 -27.61 2.97 -0.04
C LEU A 154 -28.32 2.38 1.24
N ALA A 155 -28.89 1.14 1.35
CA ALA A 155 -29.54 0.60 2.62
C ALA A 155 -29.53 -0.96 2.88
N PRO A 156 -29.51 -1.54 4.14
CA PRO A 156 -28.64 -2.70 4.49
C PRO A 156 -29.13 -4.00 5.27
N SER A 157 -28.65 -5.27 5.10
CA SER A 157 -28.81 -6.43 6.07
C SER A 157 -27.80 -7.63 5.94
N TRP A 158 -27.29 -8.25 7.04
CA TRP A 158 -26.38 -9.45 7.24
C TRP A 158 -26.40 -9.82 8.79
N THR A 159 -25.99 -11.00 9.31
CA THR A 159 -25.91 -11.29 10.81
C THR A 159 -24.86 -12.38 11.22
N ILE A 160 -23.86 -12.09 12.12
CA ILE A 160 -22.71 -12.85 12.77
C ILE A 160 -21.75 -11.97 13.64
N GLU A 161 -20.89 -12.61 14.44
CA GLU A 161 -20.83 -12.48 15.91
C GLU A 161 -20.27 -13.78 16.55
N SER A 162 -20.00 -13.86 17.88
CA SER A 162 -19.61 -15.14 18.56
C SER A 162 -20.32 -15.60 19.82
N ASP A 163 -21.21 -14.80 20.41
CA ASP A 163 -21.72 -15.04 21.78
C ASP A 163 -20.69 -15.01 22.97
N GLN A 164 -19.54 -14.31 22.92
CA GLN A 164 -18.55 -14.20 24.02
C GLN A 164 -18.29 -12.79 24.62
N ALA A 165 -18.15 -12.66 25.94
CA ALA A 165 -17.69 -11.42 26.58
C ALA A 165 -16.16 -11.16 26.53
N GLU A 166 -15.78 -9.90 26.37
CA GLU A 166 -14.43 -9.31 26.37
C GLU A 166 -13.50 -9.78 25.24
N ALA A 167 -14.09 -10.27 24.14
CA ALA A 167 -13.44 -10.69 22.92
C ALA A 167 -12.68 -9.57 22.18
N GLN A 168 -13.35 -8.58 21.56
CA GLN A 168 -12.76 -7.47 20.77
C GLN A 168 -12.54 -7.71 19.25
N LEU A 169 -13.30 -8.61 18.59
CA LEU A 169 -13.23 -9.19 17.24
C LEU A 169 -12.71 -8.31 16.12
N GLY A 170 -11.78 -8.80 15.30
CA GLY A 170 -10.90 -7.91 14.60
C GLY A 170 -10.18 -6.93 15.56
N PHE A 171 -8.88 -6.90 15.51
CA PHE A 171 -8.08 -5.86 16.15
C PHE A 171 -7.04 -5.35 15.15
N SER A 172 -7.40 -5.53 13.89
CA SER A 172 -6.80 -5.29 12.60
C SER A 172 -7.59 -6.25 11.69
N VAL A 173 -7.76 -5.94 10.40
CA VAL A 173 -8.43 -6.78 9.37
C VAL A 173 -7.58 -6.80 8.03
N SER A 174 -7.68 -7.67 6.99
CA SER A 174 -6.63 -7.84 5.92
C SER A 174 -7.02 -8.28 4.49
N ALA A 175 -6.18 -8.76 3.52
CA ALA A 175 -6.30 -9.00 2.02
C ALA A 175 -6.20 -10.40 1.31
N ALA A 176 -6.56 -11.57 1.83
CA ALA A 176 -5.95 -12.89 1.54
C ALA A 176 -5.23 -13.07 0.20
N GLY A 177 -6.03 -13.15 -0.84
CA GLY A 177 -5.61 -13.02 -2.19
C GLY A 177 -6.68 -13.61 -3.07
N ASP A 178 -6.28 -13.99 -4.26
CA ASP A 178 -6.91 -14.86 -5.23
C ASP A 178 -7.27 -16.29 -4.71
N VAL A 179 -7.72 -16.49 -3.45
CA VAL A 179 -7.74 -17.75 -2.64
C VAL A 179 -8.16 -19.13 -3.17
N ASN A 180 -8.67 -19.27 -4.38
CA ASN A 180 -9.53 -20.41 -4.71
C ASN A 180 -9.89 -20.70 -6.22
N GLY A 181 -9.37 -20.04 -7.28
CA GLY A 181 -9.56 -20.20 -8.77
C GLY A 181 -10.61 -21.19 -9.44
N ASP A 182 -11.78 -20.72 -9.99
CA ASP A 182 -12.99 -21.40 -10.59
C ASP A 182 -14.21 -20.51 -11.11
N GLY A 183 -14.88 -19.47 -10.51
CA GLY A 183 -14.70 -18.79 -9.21
C GLY A 183 -15.05 -17.28 -8.80
N TYR A 184 -14.96 -16.88 -7.49
CA TYR A 184 -15.44 -15.63 -6.76
C TYR A 184 -14.90 -15.46 -5.26
N GLY A 185 -14.54 -14.32 -4.61
CA GLY A 185 -13.51 -14.05 -3.50
C GLY A 185 -13.50 -14.29 -1.92
N ASP A 186 -12.72 -13.44 -1.12
CA ASP A 186 -12.36 -13.59 0.35
C ASP A 186 -12.32 -12.41 1.43
N VAL A 187 -12.74 -12.54 2.77
CA VAL A 187 -12.51 -11.67 4.05
C VAL A 187 -11.63 -12.06 5.33
N LEU A 188 -11.10 -11.24 6.29
CA LEU A 188 -10.30 -11.61 7.52
C LEU A 188 -9.83 -10.39 8.38
N VAL A 189 -9.22 -10.40 9.59
CA VAL A 189 -9.41 -10.99 10.94
C VAL A 189 -8.29 -10.80 11.96
N SER A 190 -8.55 -10.13 13.07
CA SER A 190 -7.63 -10.21 14.22
C SER A 190 -8.22 -10.19 15.63
N ALA A 191 -7.45 -10.54 16.65
CA ALA A 191 -7.93 -11.40 17.74
C ALA A 191 -7.43 -11.34 19.21
N PRO A 192 -6.84 -10.26 19.78
CA PRO A 192 -6.12 -10.33 21.04
C PRO A 192 -6.82 -10.81 22.34
N TYR A 193 -8.14 -10.74 22.53
CA TYR A 193 -8.73 -10.92 23.87
C TYR A 193 -9.80 -12.03 24.10
N PHE A 194 -10.17 -12.87 23.11
CA PHE A 194 -11.11 -14.01 23.30
C PHE A 194 -10.48 -15.17 24.10
N ALA A 195 -11.33 -16.08 24.56
CA ALA A 195 -11.00 -17.23 25.40
C ALA A 195 -11.81 -18.47 24.98
N ALA A 196 -11.14 -19.58 24.70
CA ALA A 196 -11.73 -20.85 24.26
C ALA A 196 -11.15 -22.09 24.99
N GLY A 197 -10.06 -21.90 25.70
CA GLY A 197 -9.38 -22.81 26.61
C GLY A 197 -8.56 -21.99 27.62
N GLU A 198 -7.78 -21.04 27.11
CA GLU A 198 -7.01 -20.07 27.88
C GLU A 198 -7.64 -18.65 27.80
N ALA A 199 -7.10 -17.67 28.53
CA ALA A 199 -7.73 -16.35 28.68
C ALA A 199 -6.98 -15.28 27.88
N ARG A 200 -7.68 -14.50 27.04
CA ARG A 200 -7.07 -13.56 26.07
C ARG A 200 -6.05 -14.22 25.15
N GLU A 201 -6.45 -15.39 24.70
CA GLU A 201 -5.74 -16.16 23.71
C GLU A 201 -6.19 -15.68 22.31
N GLY A 202 -7.51 -15.65 22.05
CA GLY A 202 -8.16 -15.29 20.79
C GLY A 202 -9.08 -16.41 20.24
N ARG A 203 -9.53 -16.34 18.96
CA ARG A 203 -9.86 -17.52 18.11
C ARG A 203 -9.56 -17.28 16.63
N ALA A 204 -9.36 -18.32 15.81
CA ALA A 204 -9.35 -18.33 14.33
C ALA A 204 -10.46 -19.28 13.77
N PHE A 205 -10.88 -19.20 12.49
CA PHE A 205 -11.94 -19.95 11.71
C PHE A 205 -11.56 -19.70 10.19
N LEU A 206 -12.51 -19.41 9.27
CA LEU A 206 -12.48 -18.57 8.04
C LEU A 206 -13.92 -18.24 7.47
N HIS A 207 -14.08 -17.73 6.22
CA HIS A 207 -15.32 -17.53 5.42
C HIS A 207 -15.49 -17.41 3.80
N LEU A 208 -14.65 -17.98 2.88
CA LEU A 208 -14.64 -18.11 1.35
C LEU A 208 -15.65 -17.52 0.31
N GLY A 209 -15.31 -17.79 -0.98
CA GLY A 209 -15.85 -17.70 -2.37
C GLY A 209 -16.97 -18.57 -3.03
N SER A 210 -17.82 -17.93 -3.90
CA SER A 210 -18.89 -18.28 -4.90
C SER A 210 -20.14 -17.29 -5.08
N PRO A 211 -20.78 -17.16 -6.28
CA PRO A 211 -21.38 -15.93 -6.91
C PRO A 211 -22.68 -15.29 -6.36
N ALA A 212 -23.01 -15.47 -5.09
CA ALA A 212 -24.11 -14.72 -4.43
C ALA A 212 -23.60 -13.89 -3.24
N GLY A 213 -22.30 -13.91 -3.08
CA GLY A 213 -21.57 -13.36 -1.99
C GLY A 213 -21.65 -14.22 -0.74
N LEU A 214 -20.62 -14.03 0.05
CA LEU A 214 -20.41 -14.29 1.46
C LEU A 214 -21.38 -15.32 2.06
N SER A 215 -20.94 -16.57 2.33
CA SER A 215 -21.86 -17.74 2.41
C SER A 215 -21.86 -18.64 3.66
N ALA A 216 -23.03 -18.98 4.21
CA ALA A 216 -23.40 -18.86 5.63
C ALA A 216 -22.55 -19.29 6.83
N SER A 217 -21.50 -20.10 6.72
CA SER A 217 -20.87 -20.70 7.91
C SER A 217 -19.37 -20.93 7.81
N ALA A 218 -18.63 -20.34 8.74
CA ALA A 218 -17.20 -20.49 8.89
C ALA A 218 -16.87 -21.96 9.24
N ALA A 219 -16.59 -22.79 8.24
CA ALA A 219 -16.49 -24.25 8.34
C ALA A 219 -15.41 -24.87 9.28
N TRP A 220 -15.55 -24.76 10.63
CA TRP A 220 -14.86 -25.50 11.76
C TRP A 220 -14.13 -24.74 12.94
N THR A 221 -12.81 -24.34 12.97
CA THR A 221 -12.11 -23.33 13.90
C THR A 221 -10.54 -23.46 13.89
N ALA A 222 -9.62 -22.50 14.15
CA ALA A 222 -8.14 -22.66 13.94
C ALA A 222 -7.14 -22.12 15.03
N GLU A 223 -5.88 -22.63 15.12
CA GLU A 223 -4.92 -22.70 16.30
C GLU A 223 -4.45 -21.39 17.02
N GLY A 224 -3.84 -21.50 18.23
CA GLY A 224 -2.91 -20.54 18.90
C GLY A 224 -2.78 -20.51 20.44
N ASP A 225 -3.69 -21.14 21.16
CA ASP A 225 -3.53 -21.93 22.38
C ASP A 225 -2.79 -21.40 23.67
N GLN A 226 -2.48 -20.09 23.87
CA GLN A 226 -1.92 -19.57 25.15
C GLN A 226 -2.62 -18.34 25.79
N VAL A 227 -2.62 -18.29 27.14
CA VAL A 227 -3.03 -17.17 28.01
C VAL A 227 -2.33 -15.86 27.68
N GLU A 228 -3.11 -14.78 27.56
CA GLU A 228 -2.67 -13.43 27.17
C GLU A 228 -1.79 -13.40 25.91
N ALA A 229 -1.78 -14.48 25.11
CA ALA A 229 -1.03 -14.50 23.87
C ALA A 229 -1.42 -13.32 23.01
N TRP A 230 -2.68 -12.85 23.02
CA TRP A 230 -3.15 -11.73 22.18
C TRP A 230 -2.87 -11.92 20.68
N PHE A 231 -2.72 -13.19 20.36
CA PHE A 231 -2.80 -13.90 19.11
C PHE A 231 -3.96 -13.33 18.33
N GLY A 232 -3.64 -12.36 17.46
CA GLY A 232 -4.61 -11.35 17.12
C GLY A 232 -4.25 -9.89 16.83
N TYR A 233 -3.06 -9.33 16.88
CA TYR A 233 -3.02 -7.87 17.14
C TYR A 233 -3.21 -6.89 15.91
N SER A 234 -3.40 -7.37 14.66
CA SER A 234 -2.60 -6.75 13.57
C SER A 234 -2.80 -7.27 12.12
N LEU A 235 -3.03 -6.50 10.97
CA LEU A 235 -3.44 -6.94 9.54
C LEU A 235 -3.37 -5.89 8.28
N SER A 236 -3.16 -6.32 6.96
CA SER A 236 -3.23 -5.69 5.53
C SER A 236 -2.55 -6.56 4.31
N ARG A 237 -2.28 -6.33 2.95
CA ARG A 237 -1.76 -7.32 1.83
C ARG A 237 -0.30 -7.99 1.91
N ALA A 238 0.05 -9.23 1.41
CA ALA A 238 1.42 -9.94 1.49
C ALA A 238 2.42 -10.57 0.36
N GLY A 239 2.15 -10.80 -0.94
CA GLY A 239 3.18 -11.04 -2.03
C GLY A 239 3.44 -12.50 -2.48
N ASP A 240 3.57 -12.85 -3.77
CA ASP A 240 3.46 -14.24 -4.29
C ASP A 240 4.61 -15.24 -3.91
N VAL A 241 4.64 -15.73 -2.67
CA VAL A 241 5.75 -16.52 -2.13
C VAL A 241 6.36 -17.70 -2.89
N ASN A 242 5.70 -18.38 -3.83
CA ASN A 242 5.81 -19.85 -3.93
C ASN A 242 5.69 -20.58 -5.30
N GLY A 243 5.14 -20.10 -6.44
CA GLY A 243 5.22 -20.73 -7.80
C GLY A 243 4.71 -22.18 -8.12
N ASP A 244 3.72 -22.34 -9.06
CA ASP A 244 2.78 -23.51 -9.35
C ASP A 244 1.49 -23.72 -8.43
N GLY A 245 0.68 -22.67 -8.11
CA GLY A 245 -0.39 -22.53 -7.05
C GLY A 245 -1.06 -21.13 -6.66
N PHE A 246 -0.94 -20.61 -5.40
CA PHE A 246 -1.93 -19.75 -4.69
C PHE A 246 -1.36 -18.66 -3.62
N ASP A 247 -1.69 -17.30 -3.47
CA ASP A 247 -1.45 -16.31 -2.29
C ASP A 247 -1.63 -16.95 -0.88
N ASP A 248 -1.52 -16.21 0.23
CA ASP A 248 -1.42 -16.72 1.61
C ASP A 248 -2.06 -15.68 2.58
N VAL A 249 -1.84 -15.64 3.90
CA VAL A 249 -1.91 -14.38 4.70
C VAL A 249 -0.69 -14.14 5.57
N ILE A 250 -0.70 -13.26 6.61
CA ILE A 250 0.43 -12.95 7.49
C ILE A 250 0.14 -12.23 8.86
N VAL A 251 0.35 -12.86 10.03
CA VAL A 251 -0.29 -12.59 11.36
C VAL A 251 0.65 -12.03 12.44
N GLY A 252 0.15 -11.47 13.57
CA GLY A 252 0.76 -11.81 14.85
C GLY A 252 -0.05 -11.70 16.17
N ALA A 253 0.59 -11.80 17.35
CA ALA A 253 -0.01 -12.28 18.60
C ALA A 253 0.45 -11.74 19.98
N ARG A 254 -0.02 -10.54 20.39
CA ARG A 254 0.49 -9.59 21.45
C ARG A 254 1.63 -9.97 22.43
N ARG A 255 1.70 -11.23 22.86
CA ARG A 255 2.36 -11.70 24.07
C ARG A 255 2.56 -13.23 24.19
N PHE A 256 2.44 -14.03 23.12
CA PHE A 256 2.73 -15.49 23.16
C PHE A 256 4.15 -15.77 23.71
N ASP A 257 4.37 -16.85 24.47
CA ASP A 257 5.68 -17.21 25.05
C ASP A 257 6.20 -18.52 24.44
N ASN A 258 7.33 -18.54 23.69
CA ASN A 258 7.99 -19.81 23.30
C ASN A 258 9.42 -20.03 23.83
N GLY A 259 9.93 -19.14 24.68
CA GLY A 259 11.16 -19.40 25.44
C GLY A 259 11.38 -18.43 26.61
N GLU A 260 11.03 -17.18 26.39
CA GLU A 260 11.04 -16.07 27.33
C GLU A 260 9.57 -15.63 27.61
N LEU A 261 9.28 -14.36 27.95
CA LEU A 261 7.95 -13.86 28.35
C LEU A 261 7.47 -12.66 27.50
N ASP A 262 6.17 -12.52 27.27
CA ASP A 262 5.49 -11.41 26.56
C ASP A 262 6.01 -11.21 25.12
N GLU A 263 6.54 -12.28 24.49
CA GLU A 263 7.46 -12.10 23.36
C GLU A 263 6.81 -12.17 21.95
N GLY A 264 5.75 -12.98 21.74
CA GLY A 264 4.79 -13.04 20.62
C GLY A 264 5.02 -14.04 19.44
N ALA A 265 4.27 -13.99 18.32
CA ALA A 265 4.75 -14.39 16.96
C ALA A 265 3.68 -14.19 15.84
N ALA A 266 3.64 -15.01 14.77
CA ALA A 266 2.89 -14.95 13.48
C ALA A 266 2.32 -16.34 13.02
N PHE A 267 1.77 -16.68 11.83
CA PHE A 267 1.58 -18.12 11.40
C PHE A 267 1.63 -18.42 9.88
N ALA A 268 2.84 -18.62 9.32
CA ALA A 268 3.25 -19.21 8.01
C ALA A 268 2.14 -19.51 6.90
N TYR A 269 1.50 -19.61 5.71
CA TYR A 269 0.17 -20.21 5.46
C TYR A 269 -0.17 -20.44 3.94
N LEU A 270 0.88 -20.73 3.14
CA LEU A 270 1.04 -21.28 1.74
C LEU A 270 0.09 -22.35 1.10
N GLY A 271 0.03 -22.41 -0.25
CA GLY A 271 -1.09 -22.99 -1.01
C GLY A 271 -1.15 -24.39 -1.66
N SER A 272 -2.39 -24.93 -1.81
CA SER A 272 -2.82 -26.03 -2.70
C SER A 272 -4.33 -26.40 -2.70
N ALA A 273 -4.86 -26.64 -3.90
CA ALA A 273 -6.18 -27.13 -4.35
C ALA A 273 -7.28 -27.84 -3.48
N ALA A 274 -7.21 -27.88 -2.15
CA ALA A 274 -8.38 -28.00 -1.26
C ALA A 274 -8.63 -26.76 -0.40
N GLY A 275 -7.60 -26.16 0.20
CA GLY A 275 -7.77 -25.00 1.07
C GLY A 275 -6.95 -24.93 2.40
N LEU A 276 -6.80 -23.73 3.02
CA LEU A 276 -6.17 -23.53 4.34
C LEU A 276 -6.45 -24.60 5.37
N ALA A 277 -5.58 -24.82 6.34
CA ALA A 277 -5.24 -26.16 6.67
C ALA A 277 -5.37 -26.53 8.18
N THR A 278 -4.74 -27.60 8.72
CA THR A 278 -5.09 -28.12 10.09
C THR A 278 -4.34 -27.47 11.25
N SER A 279 -3.12 -26.99 11.02
CA SER A 279 -2.02 -27.32 11.94
C SER A 279 -0.80 -26.42 11.80
N ALA A 280 0.32 -26.86 12.39
CA ALA A 280 1.57 -26.13 12.56
C ALA A 280 2.75 -26.47 11.70
N ALA A 281 3.69 -25.54 11.71
CA ALA A 281 4.94 -25.63 11.02
C ALA A 281 5.83 -24.47 11.52
N TRP A 282 6.10 -23.38 10.74
CA TRP A 282 6.68 -22.05 11.11
C TRP A 282 7.23 -21.93 12.55
N MET A 283 8.12 -22.77 13.08
CA MET A 283 8.43 -22.77 14.53
C MET A 283 9.34 -21.58 14.91
N ALA A 284 8.77 -20.38 14.87
CA ALA A 284 9.37 -19.19 14.26
C ALA A 284 9.21 -17.84 14.96
N GLU A 285 10.36 -17.39 15.42
CA GLU A 285 10.54 -17.13 16.81
C GLU A 285 12.02 -16.49 16.99
N THR A 286 12.33 -15.58 17.94
CA THR A 286 13.67 -14.95 18.33
C THR A 286 14.52 -15.41 19.50
N ASN A 287 13.91 -15.64 20.67
CA ASN A 287 14.50 -15.62 22.02
C ASN A 287 14.76 -14.22 22.66
N GLN A 288 13.75 -13.38 22.97
CA GLN A 288 13.94 -12.24 23.90
C GLN A 288 12.66 -11.68 24.58
N PRO A 289 12.65 -11.47 25.92
CA PRO A 289 11.44 -11.15 26.68
C PRO A 289 10.97 -9.68 26.61
N GLY A 290 9.67 -9.50 26.84
CA GLY A 290 9.05 -8.29 27.34
C GLY A 290 8.44 -7.37 26.30
N SER A 291 8.14 -7.88 25.11
CA SER A 291 8.91 -7.38 23.99
C SER A 291 8.20 -7.19 22.68
N GLU A 292 7.12 -7.91 22.53
CA GLU A 292 6.26 -7.76 21.40
C GLU A 292 7.01 -7.86 20.00
N PHE A 293 7.48 -9.05 19.53
CA PHE A 293 7.31 -9.63 18.13
C PHE A 293 5.98 -10.64 17.89
N GLY A 294 4.67 -10.66 17.27
CA GLY A 294 3.46 -10.14 16.29
C GLY A 294 2.49 -8.80 15.91
N HIS A 295 2.76 -7.45 15.66
CA HIS A 295 1.91 -6.16 15.96
C HIS A 295 0.99 -5.27 15.02
N GLY A 296 0.90 -5.36 13.70
CA GLY A 296 0.17 -4.47 12.80
C GLY A 296 0.69 -4.67 11.38
N VAL A 297 0.57 -5.91 10.96
CA VAL A 297 1.18 -6.60 9.81
C VAL A 297 0.54 -5.98 8.51
N ALA A 298 1.20 -5.81 7.34
CA ALA A 298 0.58 -5.15 6.14
C ALA A 298 0.97 -5.23 4.58
N ASN A 299 2.19 -5.29 3.90
CA ASN A 299 2.56 -5.03 2.43
C ASN A 299 4.20 -4.88 2.07
N ALA A 300 5.17 -5.28 1.13
CA ALA A 300 6.06 -6.52 0.78
C ALA A 300 6.71 -6.70 -0.65
N GLY A 301 6.67 -7.86 -1.33
CA GLY A 301 6.79 -8.05 -2.80
C GLY A 301 7.82 -8.99 -3.55
N ASP A 302 9.18 -8.92 -3.47
CA ASP A 302 10.25 -9.79 -4.13
C ASP A 302 11.74 -9.26 -4.06
N VAL A 303 12.42 -8.91 -2.96
CA VAL A 303 13.69 -8.09 -2.94
C VAL A 303 14.99 -8.52 -3.73
N ASN A 304 14.95 -9.35 -4.79
CA ASN A 304 16.09 -10.14 -5.31
C ASN A 304 16.23 -10.50 -6.81
N GLY A 305 15.32 -11.26 -7.44
CA GLY A 305 15.62 -12.13 -8.60
C GLY A 305 15.95 -13.60 -8.22
N ASP A 306 15.48 -14.67 -8.87
CA ASP A 306 14.56 -14.80 -10.02
C ASP A 306 13.27 -15.65 -9.76
N GLY A 307 12.41 -15.16 -8.85
CA GLY A 307 10.92 -15.20 -8.87
C GLY A 307 10.18 -14.55 -7.66
N TYR A 308 10.85 -14.19 -6.54
CA TYR A 308 10.20 -14.36 -5.22
C TYR A 308 11.07 -13.84 -4.00
N ALA A 309 10.57 -13.38 -2.81
CA ALA A 309 11.35 -12.97 -1.58
C ALA A 309 10.73 -12.78 -0.14
N ASP A 310 10.20 -11.58 0.26
CA ASP A 310 10.25 -10.87 1.59
C ASP A 310 9.13 -9.77 1.97
N VAL A 311 8.12 -9.73 2.95
CA VAL A 311 7.85 -10.12 4.42
C VAL A 311 8.15 -9.20 5.67
N LEU A 312 8.06 -7.89 5.70
CA LEU A 312 8.44 -7.02 6.83
C LEU A 312 7.75 -7.24 8.16
N VAL A 313 8.44 -7.10 9.30
CA VAL A 313 7.85 -7.21 10.65
C VAL A 313 8.30 -5.94 11.45
N GLY A 314 7.82 -5.61 12.65
CA GLY A 314 7.95 -4.30 13.38
C GLY A 314 7.58 -4.37 14.88
N ALA A 315 8.51 -4.67 15.80
CA ALA A 315 8.24 -5.29 17.10
C ALA A 315 8.58 -4.43 18.34
N PRO A 316 7.65 -4.06 19.25
CA PRO A 316 7.94 -3.12 20.32
C PRO A 316 9.30 -3.06 21.06
N LEU A 317 10.04 -4.07 21.55
CA LEU A 317 11.10 -3.72 22.54
C LEU A 317 12.59 -4.28 22.50
N PHE A 318 13.12 -5.05 21.48
CA PHE A 318 14.50 -5.71 21.40
C PHE A 318 15.78 -4.95 21.78
N ASP A 319 16.81 -5.81 21.88
CA ASP A 319 18.10 -5.61 22.45
C ASP A 319 19.41 -5.72 21.59
N ASP A 320 19.77 -4.75 20.69
CA ASP A 320 21.20 -4.46 20.24
C ASP A 320 21.70 -2.94 20.11
N GLY A 321 22.61 -2.41 21.00
CA GLY A 321 22.54 -1.05 21.66
C GLY A 321 22.99 -0.92 23.19
N GLU A 322 22.50 0.05 24.04
CA GLU A 322 22.88 0.18 25.53
C GLU A 322 21.93 0.76 26.70
N LEU A 323 20.67 1.30 26.61
CA LEU A 323 19.72 1.44 27.80
C LEU A 323 18.15 1.12 27.67
N ASN A 324 17.68 -0.16 27.72
CA ASN A 324 16.44 -0.99 27.31
C ASN A 324 16.10 -1.75 25.75
N GLU A 325 15.67 -1.49 24.35
CA GLU A 325 14.74 -0.61 23.30
C GLU A 325 13.63 -1.22 22.36
N GLY A 326 13.92 -1.95 21.26
CA GLY A 326 13.03 -2.29 20.10
C GLY A 326 13.78 -3.08 19.02
N ALA A 327 13.28 -4.16 18.35
CA ALA A 327 13.88 -4.66 17.08
C ALA A 327 13.10 -5.54 16.13
N ALA A 328 13.81 -6.58 15.59
CA ALA A 328 14.12 -6.94 14.19
C ALA A 328 14.81 -8.30 13.76
N PHE A 329 14.47 -8.88 12.59
CA PHE A 329 14.82 -10.18 11.93
C PHE A 329 14.38 -10.06 10.43
N VAL A 330 14.50 -11.04 9.48
CA VAL A 330 13.88 -11.15 8.09
C VAL A 330 13.76 -12.61 7.60
N TYR A 331 13.12 -12.94 6.44
CA TYR A 331 12.91 -14.29 5.93
C TYR A 331 13.10 -14.84 4.48
N LEU A 332 13.56 -14.31 3.32
CA LEU A 332 13.82 -15.05 2.01
C LEU A 332 12.60 -15.90 1.54
N GLY A 333 12.69 -16.48 0.34
CA GLY A 333 12.72 -17.95 0.25
C GLY A 333 13.31 -18.71 -0.92
N SER A 334 12.59 -19.76 -1.31
CA SER A 334 12.97 -20.80 -2.25
C SER A 334 11.75 -21.66 -2.60
N ALA A 335 11.92 -22.70 -3.39
CA ALA A 335 10.94 -23.76 -3.47
C ALA A 335 10.88 -24.67 -2.20
N ALA A 336 10.32 -24.22 -1.06
CA ALA A 336 10.17 -25.06 0.14
C ALA A 336 9.20 -24.61 1.27
N GLY A 337 8.94 -23.31 1.33
CA GLY A 337 8.26 -22.57 2.40
C GLY A 337 9.23 -21.62 3.10
N LEU A 338 8.86 -20.35 3.32
CA LEU A 338 9.56 -19.12 3.83
C LEU A 338 10.81 -19.37 4.73
N VAL A 339 11.60 -18.36 5.13
CA VAL A 339 12.86 -18.64 5.87
C VAL A 339 12.87 -18.63 7.39
N THR A 340 14.06 -18.96 7.93
CA THR A 340 14.27 -19.24 9.35
C THR A 340 15.53 -18.59 9.94
N THR A 341 16.62 -18.41 9.20
CA THR A 341 17.68 -17.46 9.61
C THR A 341 17.40 -16.09 9.02
N PRO A 342 17.44 -15.02 9.82
CA PRO A 342 17.22 -13.68 9.36
C PRO A 342 18.52 -13.03 8.85
N VAL A 343 18.56 -11.83 8.22
CA VAL A 343 19.84 -11.24 7.73
C VAL A 343 20.23 -9.76 7.66
N TRP A 344 19.41 -8.75 7.43
CA TRP A 344 19.78 -7.32 7.46
C TRP A 344 19.80 -6.72 8.91
N THR A 345 19.93 -5.43 9.22
CA THR A 345 19.99 -4.99 10.66
C THR A 345 19.36 -3.62 10.99
N ALA A 346 18.43 -3.11 10.20
CA ALA A 346 17.86 -1.75 10.25
C ALA A 346 17.21 -1.17 11.53
N GLY A 347 17.96 -0.70 12.54
CA GLY A 347 17.44 -0.24 13.83
C GLY A 347 17.83 1.15 14.33
N THR A 348 16.96 1.70 15.18
CA THR A 348 16.94 3.07 15.71
C THR A 348 18.23 3.62 16.33
N ASN A 349 18.82 2.93 17.32
CA ASN A 349 20.01 3.32 18.11
C ASN A 349 19.89 4.24 19.36
N GLN A 350 18.76 4.42 20.07
CA GLN A 350 18.80 4.89 21.51
C GLN A 350 17.52 4.57 22.33
N ALA A 351 17.38 5.06 23.55
CA ALA A 351 16.56 4.41 24.57
C ALA A 351 15.12 4.94 24.85
N GLU A 352 14.09 4.31 24.29
CA GLU A 352 12.74 4.05 24.89
C GLU A 352 11.66 3.65 23.85
N ALA A 353 11.78 4.11 22.62
CA ALA A 353 11.36 3.49 21.36
C ALA A 353 10.04 2.76 21.26
N GLN A 354 9.83 1.69 22.01
CA GLN A 354 8.67 0.80 21.95
C GLN A 354 8.24 0.38 20.53
N GLY A 355 9.27 0.18 19.73
CA GLY A 355 9.37 -0.78 18.63
C GLY A 355 8.32 -0.89 17.52
N GLY A 356 7.04 -1.02 17.78
CA GLY A 356 6.23 -1.81 16.87
C GLY A 356 4.76 -1.59 17.01
N SER A 357 4.18 -0.61 16.33
CA SER A 357 2.73 -0.45 16.26
C SER A 357 2.12 -1.05 14.98
N SER A 358 2.93 -1.39 13.95
CA SER A 358 2.57 -2.05 12.64
C SER A 358 3.83 -2.23 11.71
N VAL A 359 3.73 -2.59 10.40
CA VAL A 359 4.78 -2.51 9.29
C VAL A 359 4.25 -2.76 7.84
N ALA A 360 5.08 -2.76 6.70
CA ALA A 360 4.87 -2.64 5.17
C ALA A 360 5.14 -1.44 4.09
N CYS A 361 5.64 -1.65 2.85
CA CYS A 361 5.46 -1.06 1.44
C CYS A 361 5.49 0.42 0.86
N ALA A 362 5.70 0.58 -0.49
CA ALA A 362 5.99 1.79 -1.30
C ALA A 362 6.06 1.83 -2.89
N GLY A 363 6.35 0.80 -3.75
CA GLY A 363 6.59 0.93 -5.26
C GLY A 363 8.04 1.10 -5.92
N ASP A 364 8.35 0.58 -7.12
CA ASP A 364 9.62 0.48 -7.98
C ASP A 364 10.85 1.47 -8.02
N VAL A 365 12.19 1.25 -7.75
CA VAL A 365 13.15 2.45 -7.89
C VAL A 365 14.62 2.40 -8.42
N ASN A 366 14.93 2.15 -9.72
CA ASN A 366 16.16 2.67 -10.36
C ASN A 366 16.24 2.96 -11.90
N GLY A 367 15.49 2.30 -12.80
CA GLY A 367 15.67 2.44 -14.27
C GLY A 367 15.79 1.18 -15.18
N ASP A 368 15.47 -0.06 -14.73
CA ASP A 368 15.10 -1.22 -15.62
C ASP A 368 14.50 -2.49 -14.90
N GLY A 369 14.31 -2.56 -13.55
CA GLY A 369 13.78 -3.78 -12.86
C GLY A 369 14.18 -4.19 -11.39
N PHE A 370 13.79 -3.57 -10.22
CA PHE A 370 13.74 -4.15 -8.81
C PHE A 370 13.28 -3.27 -7.54
N ALA A 371 12.89 -3.79 -6.32
CA ALA A 371 12.36 -3.06 -5.09
C ALA A 371 12.68 -3.46 -3.56
N GLU A 372 11.91 -3.11 -2.47
CA GLU A 372 12.41 -2.62 -1.11
C GLU A 372 11.92 -3.12 0.33
N VAL A 373 12.05 -2.34 1.47
CA VAL A 373 11.76 -2.69 2.93
C VAL A 373 11.60 -1.51 4.01
N LEU A 374 10.67 -1.60 5.02
CA LEU A 374 10.06 -0.54 5.93
C LEU A 374 9.78 -0.84 7.42
N LEU A 375 9.43 0.16 8.27
CA LEU A 375 9.15 0.11 9.75
C LEU A 375 9.05 1.44 10.62
N GLY A 376 7.93 1.78 11.32
CA GLY A 376 7.63 2.92 12.30
C GLY A 376 8.61 3.34 13.46
N ALA A 377 8.26 3.90 14.67
CA ALA A 377 9.26 4.42 15.71
C ALA A 377 8.82 4.94 17.12
N ARG A 378 8.18 4.28 18.08
CA ARG A 378 7.39 4.95 19.14
C ARG A 378 7.98 5.74 20.32
N PHE A 379 9.30 5.97 20.57
CA PHE A 379 9.78 6.88 21.65
C PHE A 379 10.93 7.92 21.53
N HIS A 380 11.48 8.12 20.36
CA HIS A 380 12.61 8.95 20.02
C HIS A 380 12.71 10.40 20.57
N GLU A 381 13.94 10.87 20.76
CA GLU A 381 14.31 12.22 21.17
C GLU A 381 15.58 12.71 20.39
N ASP A 382 15.61 13.88 19.74
CA ASP A 382 16.85 14.60 19.33
C ASP A 382 17.14 15.82 20.22
N ASP A 383 18.32 16.42 20.02
CA ASP A 383 18.80 17.60 20.76
C ASP A 383 17.81 18.79 20.77
N ALA A 384 16.79 18.84 19.90
CA ALA A 384 15.78 19.90 19.83
C ALA A 384 14.74 19.86 20.97
N PHE A 385 14.24 18.69 21.40
CA PHE A 385 14.42 18.21 22.79
C PHE A 385 14.08 16.72 23.06
N THR A 386 12.90 16.22 22.66
CA THR A 386 12.27 14.96 23.16
C THR A 386 10.86 14.61 22.60
N SER A 387 10.66 13.44 21.98
CA SER A 387 9.41 12.68 21.73
C SER A 387 8.60 12.72 20.38
N GLU A 388 9.18 12.61 19.15
CA GLU A 388 8.70 13.17 17.82
C GLU A 388 8.41 12.35 16.47
N GLY A 389 9.27 12.32 15.41
CA GLY A 389 9.26 11.27 14.35
C GLY A 389 10.36 11.02 13.22
N ARG A 390 10.48 9.89 12.44
CA ARG A 390 11.72 9.46 11.61
C ARG A 390 11.77 8.37 10.40
N ALA A 391 10.94 8.34 9.34
CA ALA A 391 10.72 7.29 8.29
C ALA A 391 11.76 6.98 7.13
N LEU A 392 12.84 6.15 7.26
CA LEU A 392 13.84 5.66 6.21
C LEU A 392 13.29 4.99 4.85
N LEU A 393 13.95 4.05 4.12
CA LEU A 393 13.49 3.20 2.94
C LEU A 393 14.51 2.22 2.38
N TYR A 394 14.72 0.99 2.84
CA TYR A 394 16.02 0.40 2.48
C TYR A 394 16.14 -0.26 1.12
N LEU A 395 16.81 0.49 0.25
CA LEU A 395 16.81 0.26 -1.19
C LEU A 395 16.95 -1.18 -1.67
N GLY A 396 16.28 -1.48 -2.79
CA GLY A 396 16.36 -2.79 -3.45
C GLY A 396 17.72 -3.04 -4.09
N SER A 397 18.23 -4.31 -4.02
CA SER A 397 19.32 -4.91 -4.86
C SER A 397 19.94 -6.26 -4.47
N SER A 398 19.64 -6.79 -3.28
CA SER A 398 20.25 -7.98 -2.61
C SER A 398 21.79 -8.10 -2.50
N SER A 399 22.61 -7.38 -3.28
CA SER A 399 23.96 -7.86 -3.67
C SER A 399 25.18 -6.94 -3.45
N GLY A 400 25.01 -5.71 -2.92
CA GLY A 400 26.12 -4.82 -2.50
C GLY A 400 25.83 -3.80 -1.37
N PRO A 401 25.35 -4.20 -0.17
CA PRO A 401 23.89 -4.20 0.02
C PRO A 401 23.28 -3.36 1.20
N GLY A 402 21.94 -3.09 1.20
CA GLY A 402 21.01 -2.10 1.86
C GLY A 402 21.29 -1.34 3.19
N ALA A 403 22.53 -1.23 3.64
CA ALA A 403 23.02 -0.94 5.00
C ALA A 403 22.79 0.38 5.81
N SER A 404 22.04 1.40 5.37
CA SER A 404 21.79 2.66 6.14
C SER A 404 20.68 3.49 5.49
N ALA A 405 20.31 4.68 6.01
CA ALA A 405 19.79 5.79 5.18
C ALA A 405 20.88 6.83 4.80
N ALA A 406 20.51 7.95 4.14
CA ALA A 406 21.39 9.12 3.93
C ALA A 406 20.61 10.45 3.68
N TRP A 407 19.45 10.39 3.01
CA TRP A 407 18.25 11.20 3.36
C TRP A 407 17.77 10.92 4.78
N SER A 408 16.60 11.46 5.10
CA SER A 408 16.14 11.94 6.42
C SER A 408 15.64 13.38 6.27
N ALA A 409 15.24 14.06 7.34
CA ALA A 409 14.08 14.93 7.17
C ALA A 409 13.90 16.05 8.21
N ASP A 410 12.68 16.28 8.75
CA ASP A 410 12.25 16.84 10.07
C ASP A 410 11.01 17.81 10.07
N ALA A 411 9.77 17.32 10.20
CA ALA A 411 8.58 18.11 10.63
C ALA A 411 8.68 18.57 12.07
N ASP A 412 7.97 19.58 12.59
CA ASP A 412 8.67 20.39 13.62
C ASP A 412 7.95 20.99 14.86
N GLN A 413 7.77 20.29 16.01
CA GLN A 413 6.59 20.49 16.89
C GLN A 413 6.38 19.58 18.22
N ALA A 414 6.29 20.01 19.51
CA ALA A 414 6.28 19.23 20.83
C ALA A 414 5.06 18.51 21.63
N GLY A 415 5.00 17.17 21.85
CA GLY A 415 4.24 16.34 22.83
C GLY A 415 3.86 14.84 22.49
N ALA A 416 4.57 14.09 21.62
CA ALA A 416 3.93 13.40 20.52
C ALA A 416 4.78 12.39 19.63
N LEU A 417 4.36 11.11 19.55
CA LEU A 417 4.78 9.95 18.73
C LEU A 417 4.43 9.68 17.18
N PHE A 418 5.33 9.74 16.18
CA PHE A 418 5.13 9.48 14.69
C PHE A 418 4.81 8.13 13.94
N GLY A 419 4.10 7.08 14.33
CA GLY A 419 4.19 5.86 13.45
C GLY A 419 3.41 4.65 13.86
N TYR A 420 2.29 4.37 13.19
CA TYR A 420 1.31 3.50 13.82
C TYR A 420 0.26 2.82 12.92
N ALA A 421 0.15 3.21 11.66
CA ALA A 421 0.52 2.36 10.52
C ALA A 421 1.33 3.22 9.57
N LEU A 422 1.66 2.77 8.38
CA LEU A 422 2.71 3.39 7.53
C LEU A 422 2.55 3.03 5.98
N ALA A 423 3.51 3.36 5.04
CA ALA A 423 3.81 2.96 3.60
C ALA A 423 4.15 4.04 2.54
N GLY A 424 4.21 3.79 1.23
CA GLY A 424 4.24 4.85 0.20
C GLY A 424 3.24 4.62 -0.92
N ALA A 425 3.02 5.51 -1.89
CA ALA A 425 2.70 5.04 -3.24
C ALA A 425 1.47 5.56 -4.00
N GLY A 426 1.19 4.91 -5.14
CA GLY A 426 0.17 5.30 -6.10
C GLY A 426 0.55 6.50 -6.96
N ASP A 427 0.25 6.44 -8.26
CA ASP A 427 0.60 7.35 -9.35
C ASP A 427 0.21 8.84 -9.17
N THR A 428 0.60 9.50 -8.06
CA THR A 428 -0.04 10.76 -7.67
C THR A 428 0.18 11.99 -8.54
N ASN A 429 1.05 11.91 -9.53
CA ASN A 429 1.22 12.99 -10.51
C ASN A 429 1.60 12.54 -11.92
N GLY A 430 1.79 11.26 -12.17
CA GLY A 430 1.43 10.76 -13.48
C GLY A 430 2.28 9.77 -14.18
N ASP A 431 3.57 9.64 -13.96
CA ASP A 431 4.49 9.57 -15.08
C ASP A 431 5.50 8.33 -15.26
N GLY A 432 5.48 7.31 -14.36
CA GLY A 432 6.33 6.13 -13.88
C GLY A 432 6.55 5.66 -12.31
N TYR A 433 7.02 6.12 -11.06
CA TYR A 433 7.55 7.23 -10.04
C TYR A 433 7.27 7.21 -8.43
N GLY A 434 6.41 6.38 -7.79
CA GLY A 434 6.06 6.17 -6.30
C GLY A 434 6.46 7.08 -5.08
N ASP A 435 6.51 6.61 -3.80
CA ASP A 435 6.66 7.46 -2.57
C ASP A 435 6.64 6.82 -1.08
N VAL A 436 6.17 7.51 0.03
CA VAL A 436 6.24 7.36 1.57
C VAL A 436 5.16 8.01 2.61
N LEU A 437 3.82 7.97 2.53
CA LEU A 437 2.71 8.61 3.38
C LEU A 437 2.74 9.06 4.92
N VAL A 438 3.86 9.47 5.56
CA VAL A 438 4.15 10.06 6.94
C VAL A 438 3.05 10.74 7.87
N GLY A 439 2.25 10.00 8.70
CA GLY A 439 1.31 10.30 9.87
C GLY A 439 1.54 11.44 10.94
N ALA A 440 0.99 11.50 12.23
CA ALA A 440 1.06 12.60 13.35
C ALA A 440 0.33 12.90 14.83
N PRO A 441 0.01 12.16 15.94
CA PRO A 441 -0.71 12.67 17.20
C PRO A 441 -0.34 13.75 18.37
N LEU A 442 0.19 15.01 18.23
CA LEU A 442 0.28 16.18 19.24
C LEU A 442 0.21 17.68 18.75
N PHE A 443 0.68 17.90 17.55
CA PHE A 443 0.92 19.08 16.67
C PHE A 443 0.37 20.59 16.80
N ASP A 444 0.15 21.15 18.03
CA ASP A 444 -0.03 22.62 18.42
C ASP A 444 0.68 23.75 17.62
N ALA A 445 0.06 24.95 17.61
CA ALA A 445 0.45 26.31 17.22
C ALA A 445 -0.78 27.26 17.18
N GLY A 446 -1.90 26.74 16.64
CA GLY A 446 -3.29 27.22 16.53
C GLY A 446 -4.02 27.11 17.88
N GLN A 447 -4.35 25.89 18.32
CA GLN A 447 -4.38 25.44 19.73
C GLN A 447 -4.01 23.92 19.85
N THR A 448 -3.47 23.42 20.97
CA THR A 448 -2.85 22.06 21.05
C THR A 448 -3.64 20.89 20.45
N ASN A 449 -2.98 19.96 19.71
CA ASN A 449 -3.42 18.61 19.24
C ASN A 449 -4.17 18.49 17.84
N GLU A 450 -4.06 19.34 16.82
CA GLU A 450 -4.89 19.59 15.60
C GLU A 450 -4.51 19.17 14.11
N GLY A 451 -4.22 17.88 13.75
CA GLY A 451 -3.49 17.20 12.57
C GLY A 451 -2.34 17.72 11.66
N ARG A 452 -1.23 16.95 11.58
CA ARG A 452 -0.31 16.85 10.38
C ARG A 452 -1.10 16.36 9.17
N ALA A 453 -0.53 16.45 7.96
CA ALA A 453 -0.13 15.45 6.96
C ALA A 453 0.74 16.13 5.85
N GLN A 454 1.55 15.43 5.04
CA GLN A 454 2.41 15.91 3.92
C GLN A 454 2.49 14.90 2.70
N LEU A 455 3.64 14.57 2.05
CA LEU A 455 3.94 13.64 0.89
C LEU A 455 5.26 13.98 0.16
N TYR A 456 6.46 13.90 0.68
CA TYR A 456 7.78 14.14 0.04
C TYR A 456 8.11 13.60 -1.41
N LEU A 457 7.26 13.89 -2.44
CA LEU A 457 7.02 13.40 -3.83
C LEU A 457 8.05 12.61 -4.66
N GLY A 458 7.50 11.63 -5.42
CA GLY A 458 8.16 10.47 -6.04
C GLY A 458 9.39 10.78 -6.83
N ALA A 459 10.45 9.94 -6.89
CA ALA A 459 11.60 10.21 -7.78
C ALA A 459 12.82 9.26 -7.87
N ALA A 460 13.58 9.53 -8.93
CA ALA A 460 14.74 8.84 -9.53
C ALA A 460 15.97 8.59 -8.68
N ARG A 461 15.85 8.71 -7.36
CA ARG A 461 16.95 8.64 -6.40
C ARG A 461 16.52 8.32 -4.97
N GLY A 462 15.22 8.40 -4.72
CA GLY A 462 14.81 9.53 -3.90
C GLY A 462 13.92 10.48 -4.68
N PRO A 463 12.61 10.36 -4.51
CA PRO A 463 11.78 11.33 -3.81
C PRO A 463 12.34 12.65 -3.29
N VAL A 464 11.44 13.58 -2.97
CA VAL A 464 11.78 14.99 -2.77
C VAL A 464 11.49 15.64 -1.42
N THR A 465 12.08 16.82 -1.30
CA THR A 465 12.46 17.29 0.00
C THR A 465 11.59 18.33 0.72
N VAL A 466 10.23 18.41 0.67
CA VAL A 466 9.31 19.02 1.72
C VAL A 466 7.83 19.14 1.31
N ALA A 467 6.94 19.34 2.32
CA ALA A 467 5.60 19.97 2.55
C ALA A 467 4.50 20.32 1.52
N SER A 468 4.31 19.61 0.41
CA SER A 468 3.13 19.78 -0.47
C SER A 468 1.66 19.37 -0.11
N TRP A 469 1.10 19.59 1.09
CA TRP A 469 -0.24 20.27 1.18
C TRP A 469 -0.24 21.05 2.49
N PHE A 470 -0.69 22.32 2.47
CA PHE A 470 -0.61 23.21 3.65
C PHE A 470 -1.99 23.58 4.21
N VAL A 471 -2.80 22.53 4.27
CA VAL A 471 -4.10 22.46 4.96
C VAL A 471 -3.99 21.78 6.28
N GLU A 472 -5.03 21.78 7.08
CA GLU A 472 -5.08 21.67 8.52
C GLU A 472 -6.44 20.97 8.73
N SER A 473 -7.28 21.32 9.70
CA SER A 473 -8.67 20.84 9.67
C SER A 473 -9.58 21.84 10.40
N ASN A 474 -10.63 21.52 11.17
CA ASN A 474 -11.45 22.59 11.77
C ASN A 474 -12.06 22.57 13.20
N GLN A 475 -11.92 21.59 14.14
CA GLN A 475 -12.20 21.84 15.59
C GLN A 475 -11.52 20.89 16.65
N ASN A 476 -12.04 20.72 17.88
CA ASN A 476 -11.24 20.56 19.11
C ASN A 476 -10.84 19.16 19.77
N GLY A 477 -10.34 18.03 19.15
CA GLY A 477 -9.81 16.85 19.94
C GLY A 477 -8.68 15.81 19.64
N ALA A 478 -7.82 15.88 18.62
CA ALA A 478 -8.04 15.01 17.52
C ALA A 478 -6.84 14.55 16.65
N SER A 479 -6.58 13.25 16.82
CA SER A 479 -5.84 12.30 15.97
C SER A 479 -6.24 11.93 14.51
N MET A 480 -6.01 12.83 13.55
CA MET A 480 -5.90 12.67 12.08
C MET A 480 -4.81 11.75 11.38
N GLY A 481 -4.55 10.51 11.77
CA GLY A 481 -3.66 9.62 10.98
C GLY A 481 -3.34 8.37 11.73
N ARG A 482 -4.34 7.55 12.05
CA ARG A 482 -4.30 6.60 13.18
C ARG A 482 -4.07 5.12 12.83
N SER A 483 -3.56 4.97 11.60
CA SER A 483 -3.04 3.91 10.71
C SER A 483 -3.00 4.56 9.30
N VAL A 484 -2.31 4.17 8.22
CA VAL A 484 -2.69 4.54 6.82
C VAL A 484 -2.24 3.41 5.80
N ALA A 485 -2.68 3.35 4.50
CA ALA A 485 -2.62 2.22 3.52
C ALA A 485 -2.80 2.62 1.95
N PRO A 486 -2.87 1.73 0.86
CA PRO A 486 -2.80 1.91 -0.68
C PRO A 486 -3.75 2.71 -1.68
N ALA A 487 -3.83 2.48 -3.04
CA ALA A 487 -5.04 2.78 -3.91
C ALA A 487 -5.86 1.82 -4.86
N GLY A 488 -5.68 1.63 -6.17
CA GLY A 488 -6.66 0.94 -7.08
C GLY A 488 -7.92 1.76 -7.51
N ASP A 489 -8.47 1.57 -8.73
CA ASP A 489 -8.91 2.61 -9.70
C ASP A 489 -10.23 3.55 -9.60
N VAL A 490 -10.90 3.96 -8.47
CA VAL A 490 -12.29 4.57 -8.32
C VAL A 490 -13.01 5.73 -9.13
N ASN A 491 -12.53 6.65 -9.98
CA ASN A 491 -13.42 7.61 -10.75
C ASN A 491 -13.08 7.90 -12.22
N GLY A 492 -12.01 7.33 -12.75
CA GLY A 492 -12.07 6.83 -14.10
C GLY A 492 -11.17 7.31 -15.22
N ASP A 493 -10.81 8.57 -15.36
CA ASP A 493 -10.23 9.00 -16.64
C ASP A 493 -8.75 8.55 -16.94
N GLY A 494 -8.25 7.43 -16.37
CA GLY A 494 -7.12 6.53 -16.72
C GLY A 494 -6.20 5.91 -15.63
N TYR A 495 -6.31 6.31 -14.36
CA TYR A 495 -5.25 6.85 -13.50
C TYR A 495 -5.57 7.32 -11.94
N GLY A 496 -5.51 6.53 -10.84
CA GLY A 496 -5.40 6.81 -9.32
C GLY A 496 -6.08 7.88 -8.33
N ASP A 497 -5.92 7.79 -6.94
CA ASP A 497 -6.25 8.77 -5.79
C ASP A 497 -5.65 8.50 -4.36
N VAL A 498 -5.62 9.52 -3.48
CA VAL A 498 -5.05 9.54 -2.10
C VAL A 498 -5.94 9.97 -0.89
N ILE A 499 -5.40 9.85 0.34
CA ILE A 499 -6.22 9.70 1.55
C ILE A 499 -5.50 9.96 2.90
N VAL A 500 -6.11 10.67 3.87
CA VAL A 500 -5.75 10.67 5.34
C VAL A 500 -6.97 10.83 6.27
N GLY A 501 -7.36 9.84 7.11
CA GLY A 501 -8.70 9.50 7.72
C GLY A 501 -9.69 10.24 8.70
N VAL A 502 -10.98 10.64 8.65
CA VAL A 502 -11.63 11.50 9.70
C VAL A 502 -12.16 10.89 11.00
N PRO A 503 -11.47 10.98 12.13
CA PRO A 503 -12.16 10.67 13.35
C PRO A 503 -13.21 11.55 13.93
N SER A 504 -13.27 12.87 13.82
CA SER A 504 -13.94 13.54 14.95
C SER A 504 -14.68 14.92 14.81
N TYR A 505 -15.38 15.28 13.69
CA TYR A 505 -16.19 16.52 13.39
C TYR A 505 -17.22 17.14 14.45
N ASP A 506 -18.12 18.09 14.02
CA ASP A 506 -19.30 18.78 14.66
C ASP A 506 -20.55 18.60 13.82
N ASP A 507 -21.45 17.72 14.28
CA ASP A 507 -22.76 17.59 13.71
C ASP A 507 -23.87 17.47 14.81
N ALA A 508 -23.85 16.61 15.86
CA ALA A 508 -24.99 16.54 16.84
C ALA A 508 -24.95 16.04 18.36
N HIS A 509 -24.02 15.25 18.94
CA HIS A 509 -24.11 14.58 20.30
C HIS A 509 -22.78 14.45 21.08
N THR A 510 -22.22 13.25 21.27
CA THR A 510 -20.78 13.07 21.43
C THR A 510 -20.36 11.89 20.54
N ASP A 511 -19.58 12.20 19.54
CA ASP A 511 -18.65 11.28 18.97
C ASP A 511 -18.60 10.91 17.38
N GLN A 512 -19.56 11.18 16.41
CA GLN A 512 -19.69 10.83 14.92
C GLN A 512 -18.52 10.97 13.89
N GLY A 513 -17.21 10.79 14.10
CA GLY A 513 -16.13 10.94 13.08
C GLY A 513 -16.31 11.58 11.68
N ARG A 514 -15.80 10.94 10.59
CA ARG A 514 -15.97 11.08 9.10
C ARG A 514 -14.82 10.31 8.28
N ALA A 515 -14.62 10.44 6.95
CA ALA A 515 -13.59 9.72 6.12
C ALA A 515 -13.09 10.13 4.64
N PHE A 516 -12.75 11.38 4.24
CA PHE A 516 -12.49 12.00 2.88
C PHE A 516 -11.51 11.37 1.84
N VAL A 517 -11.88 11.31 0.55
CA VAL A 517 -11.21 10.49 -0.52
C VAL A 517 -11.10 11.28 -1.78
N TYR A 518 -10.02 11.45 -2.51
CA TYR A 518 -9.94 12.69 -3.26
C TYR A 518 -9.36 12.52 -4.67
N PRO A 519 -9.86 13.16 -5.75
CA PRO A 519 -9.53 12.88 -7.17
C PRO A 519 -8.13 12.86 -7.87
N GLY A 520 -7.76 11.96 -8.77
CA GLY A 520 -6.55 11.94 -9.62
C GLY A 520 -6.05 13.31 -10.14
N SER A 521 -4.74 13.55 -10.44
CA SER A 521 -4.27 14.35 -11.62
C SER A 521 -2.78 14.67 -11.84
N PRO A 522 -2.40 15.07 -13.09
CA PRO A 522 -1.06 15.60 -13.41
C PRO A 522 -0.76 17.01 -12.85
N ALA A 523 -1.66 17.59 -12.07
CA ALA A 523 -1.37 18.76 -11.25
C ALA A 523 -0.81 18.36 -9.87
N GLY A 524 -0.57 17.07 -9.62
CA GLY A 524 -0.86 16.54 -8.32
C GLY A 524 -2.34 16.78 -8.08
N LEU A 525 -2.71 17.67 -7.16
CA LEU A 525 -4.02 17.60 -6.53
C LEU A 525 -4.82 18.95 -6.35
N SER A 526 -6.04 19.02 -5.75
CA SER A 526 -7.12 20.03 -6.10
C SER A 526 -8.29 20.45 -5.10
N SER A 527 -9.61 20.48 -5.49
CA SER A 527 -10.69 21.35 -4.88
C SER A 527 -12.22 21.00 -4.58
N VAL A 528 -13.12 20.22 -5.28
CA VAL A 528 -14.61 20.09 -4.98
C VAL A 528 -15.37 18.72 -5.34
N PRO A 529 -15.56 17.70 -4.44
CA PRO A 529 -16.52 16.55 -4.62
C PRO A 529 -17.50 16.07 -3.44
N TRP A 530 -17.35 14.91 -2.73
CA TRP A 530 -18.34 14.20 -1.81
C TRP A 530 -18.05 13.95 -0.21
N THR A 531 -18.83 13.20 0.61
CA THR A 531 -18.74 13.05 2.14
C THR A 531 -19.27 11.70 2.68
N LEU A 532 -19.27 11.30 3.98
CA LEU A 532 -20.04 10.17 4.60
C LEU A 532 -20.61 10.66 5.99
N GLU A 533 -21.80 10.17 6.44
CA GLU A 533 -22.89 10.67 7.36
C GLU A 533 -24.08 9.64 7.41
N GLY A 534 -24.58 8.99 8.48
CA GLY A 534 -25.06 7.57 8.31
C GLY A 534 -26.35 6.96 8.85
N ASP A 535 -26.24 5.67 9.28
CA ASP A 535 -27.00 5.21 10.45
C ASP A 535 -26.42 5.95 11.68
N GLU A 536 -26.69 7.25 11.63
CA GLU A 536 -26.75 8.31 12.64
C GLU A 536 -27.44 7.87 13.95
N ASP A 537 -27.83 6.60 14.08
CA ASP A 537 -28.81 6.20 15.07
C ASP A 537 -28.22 6.42 16.47
N PHE A 538 -26.95 6.04 16.75
CA PHE A 538 -26.32 6.30 18.06
C PHE A 538 -24.80 5.99 18.33
N GLY A 539 -23.88 5.78 17.38
CA GLY A 539 -22.61 5.01 17.46
C GLY A 539 -21.53 5.20 18.52
N VAL A 540 -20.39 4.54 18.30
CA VAL A 540 -19.02 4.99 18.64
C VAL A 540 -18.09 5.17 17.43
N ASP A 541 -16.81 5.46 17.56
CA ASP A 541 -15.93 6.13 16.64
C ASP A 541 -15.76 5.84 15.09
N PHE A 542 -16.54 5.00 14.40
CA PHE A 542 -16.60 4.70 12.93
C PHE A 542 -15.52 5.22 11.96
N ALA A 543 -14.41 4.49 11.58
CA ALA A 543 -13.76 4.48 10.21
C ALA A 543 -12.37 3.83 9.82
N ALA A 544 -11.45 3.28 10.64
CA ALA A 544 -10.00 3.53 10.44
C ALA A 544 -8.84 2.47 10.44
N PHE A 545 -8.39 2.05 9.25
CA PHE A 545 -7.02 1.62 8.93
C PHE A 545 -6.52 1.78 7.45
N VAL A 546 -7.14 1.86 6.22
CA VAL A 546 -8.46 1.85 5.43
C VAL A 546 -8.32 1.36 3.90
N SER A 547 -9.24 1.11 2.86
CA SER A 547 -8.84 0.50 1.47
C SER A 547 -9.65 -0.11 0.16
N SER A 548 -9.09 -1.01 -0.76
CA SER A 548 -9.30 -1.30 -2.29
C SER A 548 -9.44 -2.68 -3.02
N ALA A 549 -10.20 -2.79 -4.14
CA ALA A 549 -10.61 -4.11 -4.70
C ALA A 549 -10.72 -4.50 -6.23
N GLY A 550 -9.68 -5.02 -6.93
CA GLY A 550 -9.54 -5.66 -8.30
C GLY A 550 -10.64 -5.57 -9.44
N ASP A 551 -10.32 -5.42 -10.74
CA ASP A 551 -11.14 -5.27 -12.01
C ASP A 551 -12.73 -5.25 -12.02
N VAL A 552 -13.43 -4.84 -10.95
CA VAL A 552 -14.77 -5.33 -10.60
C VAL A 552 -15.85 -4.74 -11.49
N ASN A 553 -16.11 -5.42 -12.61
CA ASN A 553 -17.35 -6.15 -12.93
C ASN A 553 -17.51 -6.49 -14.42
N GLY A 554 -16.46 -6.32 -15.23
CA GLY A 554 -16.61 -6.38 -16.69
C GLY A 554 -17.42 -5.22 -17.28
N ASP A 555 -17.99 -4.31 -16.46
CA ASP A 555 -17.74 -2.89 -16.69
C ASP A 555 -16.24 -2.50 -16.54
N GLY A 556 -15.48 -3.04 -15.55
CA GLY A 556 -14.02 -2.80 -15.31
C GLY A 556 -13.69 -1.72 -14.26
N TYR A 557 -14.07 -1.95 -12.99
CA TYR A 557 -14.31 -0.91 -11.97
C TYR A 557 -14.11 -1.37 -10.46
N ASP A 558 -12.98 -1.97 -9.98
CA ASP A 558 -12.38 -2.27 -8.61
C ASP A 558 -12.97 -1.62 -7.26
N ASP A 559 -12.68 -1.91 -5.94
CA ASP A 559 -13.53 -1.37 -4.78
C ASP A 559 -13.12 -1.01 -3.28
N VAL A 560 -13.83 -0.02 -2.66
CA VAL A 560 -13.56 0.87 -1.47
C VAL A 560 -13.43 0.23 -0.04
N LEU A 561 -13.45 0.94 1.15
CA LEU A 561 -13.52 0.43 2.59
C LEU A 561 -13.81 1.42 3.80
N VAL A 562 -14.87 1.40 4.63
CA VAL A 562 -15.35 2.54 5.52
C VAL A 562 -15.08 2.53 7.12
N GLY A 563 -15.97 2.90 8.08
CA GLY A 563 -16.15 2.52 9.58
C GLY A 563 -15.12 1.79 10.59
N GLU A 564 -15.49 1.66 11.90
CA GLU A 564 -15.12 0.53 12.81
C GLU A 564 -14.82 0.57 14.37
N PRO A 565 -13.68 0.40 15.05
CA PRO A 565 -13.43 0.27 16.50
C PRO A 565 -14.49 0.10 17.70
N SER A 566 -15.81 -0.19 17.59
CA SER A 566 -17.05 -0.22 18.48
C SER A 566 -18.31 0.72 18.51
N TYR A 567 -19.39 0.51 17.73
CA TYR A 567 -20.84 0.90 17.93
C TYR A 567 -21.35 1.56 19.25
N ASN A 568 -21.02 1.09 20.48
CA ASN A 568 -21.93 1.11 21.63
C ASN A 568 -21.36 0.45 22.91
N ALA A 569 -20.60 1.11 23.79
CA ALA A 569 -19.92 0.46 24.94
C ALA A 569 -20.77 -0.29 25.97
N ASN A 570 -22.09 -0.30 25.86
CA ASN A 570 -23.00 -0.77 26.90
C ASN A 570 -23.06 -2.31 27.05
N GLY A 571 -22.10 -3.06 26.51
CA GLY A 571 -22.32 -4.45 26.14
C GLY A 571 -21.49 -5.03 24.97
N LEU A 572 -21.14 -4.28 23.94
CA LEU A 572 -19.90 -4.44 23.16
C LEU A 572 -19.73 -5.00 21.60
N GLU A 573 -20.74 -5.07 20.64
CA GLU A 573 -20.97 -5.05 19.11
C GLU A 573 -19.98 -4.40 18.04
N GLY A 574 -20.43 -3.96 16.84
CA GLY A 574 -19.59 -3.46 15.72
C GLY A 574 -20.12 -3.30 14.25
N ALA A 575 -19.26 -3.32 13.20
CA ALA A 575 -19.51 -2.88 11.79
C ALA A 575 -18.43 -3.17 10.71
N ALA A 576 -18.76 -3.19 9.39
CA ALA A 576 -17.97 -3.28 8.12
C ALA A 576 -18.78 -2.58 6.99
N TYR A 577 -18.31 -2.39 5.76
CA TYR A 577 -19.07 -1.66 4.71
C TYR A 577 -19.05 -2.35 3.36
N LEU A 578 -19.65 -1.84 2.27
CA LEU A 578 -19.49 -2.33 0.88
C LEU A 578 -20.06 -1.29 -0.11
N PHE A 579 -19.29 -0.85 -1.12
CA PHE A 579 -19.42 0.44 -1.84
C PHE A 579 -18.83 0.56 -3.25
N LEU A 580 -19.60 -0.01 -4.17
CA LEU A 580 -19.65 0.22 -5.60
C LEU A 580 -19.21 1.55 -6.20
N GLY A 581 -19.08 1.52 -7.52
CA GLY A 581 -19.61 2.59 -8.34
C GLY A 581 -19.80 2.34 -9.82
N ALA A 582 -19.75 3.46 -10.56
CA ALA A 582 -19.41 3.64 -11.96
C ALA A 582 -19.25 5.16 -12.20
N ALA A 583 -18.61 5.54 -13.32
CA ALA A 583 -18.17 6.83 -13.90
C ALA A 583 -18.95 8.15 -13.67
N GLY A 584 -20.04 8.13 -12.91
CA GLY A 584 -20.87 9.27 -12.56
C GLY A 584 -20.33 10.09 -11.39
N GLY A 585 -19.18 9.72 -10.85
CA GLY A 585 -18.77 10.11 -9.52
C GLY A 585 -19.49 9.28 -8.45
N LEU A 586 -19.85 9.92 -7.33
CA LEU A 586 -20.27 9.18 -6.14
C LEU A 586 -21.76 9.22 -5.82
N SER A 587 -22.31 8.06 -5.45
CA SER A 587 -23.60 7.92 -4.79
C SER A 587 -23.38 8.06 -3.29
N THR A 588 -24.42 7.93 -2.44
CA THR A 588 -24.42 8.69 -1.18
C THR A 588 -25.06 8.09 0.10
N GLN A 589 -24.94 6.79 0.42
CA GLN A 589 -25.40 6.07 1.66
C GLN A 589 -25.15 4.55 1.57
N ALA A 590 -25.58 3.69 2.52
CA ALA A 590 -25.07 2.31 2.65
C ALA A 590 -26.01 1.07 2.53
N ALA A 591 -25.75 0.07 1.66
CA ALA A 591 -26.65 -1.03 1.20
C ALA A 591 -26.71 -2.48 1.75
N TRP A 592 -26.01 -2.90 2.82
CA TRP A 592 -26.12 -4.26 3.42
C TRP A 592 -25.63 -4.27 4.92
N SER A 593 -25.84 -5.20 5.89
CA SER A 593 -25.31 -4.97 7.28
C SER A 593 -25.21 -6.14 8.30
N LYS A 594 -24.02 -6.61 8.77
CA LYS A 594 -23.92 -7.39 10.05
C LYS A 594 -24.24 -6.46 11.20
N ILE A 595 -25.50 -6.40 11.59
CA ILE A 595 -25.80 -6.10 12.98
C ILE A 595 -25.69 -7.43 13.74
N GLY A 596 -24.47 -7.99 13.81
CA GLY A 596 -24.13 -9.10 14.69
C GLY A 596 -24.37 -8.91 16.20
N ASP A 597 -24.41 -10.01 16.95
CA ASP A 597 -24.30 -10.06 18.42
C ASP A 597 -23.00 -9.41 18.92
N LYS A 598 -22.88 -9.07 20.21
CA LYS A 598 -22.89 -9.97 21.37
C LYS A 598 -22.00 -11.18 21.45
N GLY A 599 -20.91 -11.17 20.68
CA GLY A 599 -19.75 -11.90 21.17
C GLY A 599 -18.34 -11.53 20.73
N GLU A 600 -18.17 -10.75 19.69
CA GLU A 600 -16.93 -10.86 18.96
C GLU A 600 -16.26 -9.48 18.78
N SER A 601 -16.48 -8.70 17.69
CA SER A 601 -16.06 -7.34 17.14
C SER A 601 -15.68 -6.99 15.66
N LEU A 602 -15.84 -7.69 14.54
CA LEU A 602 -14.99 -7.77 13.32
C LEU A 602 -13.94 -6.64 12.85
N GLY A 603 -13.17 -5.86 13.69
CA GLY A 603 -11.93 -4.99 13.44
C GLY A 603 -11.25 -4.13 14.60
N LEU A 604 -9.98 -3.63 14.64
CA LEU A 604 -9.12 -2.79 13.72
C LEU A 604 -9.04 -3.36 12.29
N GLY A 605 -8.38 -2.79 11.28
CA GLY A 605 -8.79 -2.91 9.86
C GLY A 605 -7.99 -3.59 8.75
N VAL A 606 -8.46 -3.68 7.48
CA VAL A 606 -9.09 -4.74 6.58
C VAL A 606 -8.05 -5.05 5.46
N ALA A 607 -8.35 -5.67 4.31
CA ALA A 607 -7.56 -5.72 3.05
C ALA A 607 -8.08 -6.48 1.79
N CYS A 608 -7.33 -6.48 0.67
CA CYS A 608 -7.58 -6.94 -0.74
C CYS A 608 -7.28 -8.38 -1.13
N ALA A 609 -8.23 -9.27 -0.86
CA ALA A 609 -8.12 -10.62 -1.37
C ALA A 609 -8.44 -10.60 -2.84
N GLY A 610 -7.43 -10.68 -3.71
CA GLY A 610 -7.60 -10.88 -5.16
C GLY A 610 -8.50 -12.07 -5.53
N ASP A 611 -8.52 -12.47 -6.79
CA ASP A 611 -9.53 -13.33 -7.46
C ASP A 611 -9.90 -14.68 -6.78
N VAL A 612 -10.62 -14.74 -5.63
CA VAL A 612 -10.65 -16.03 -4.91
C VAL A 612 -11.23 -17.19 -5.58
N ASN A 613 -12.55 -17.43 -5.70
CA ASN A 613 -12.99 -18.79 -6.00
C ASN A 613 -12.52 -19.20 -7.36
N GLY A 614 -11.71 -18.44 -8.13
CA GLY A 614 -11.86 -17.16 -8.85
C GLY A 614 -12.08 -17.26 -10.36
N ASP A 615 -12.90 -16.36 -10.91
CA ASP A 615 -13.16 -16.26 -12.35
C ASP A 615 -13.13 -14.81 -12.86
N GLY A 616 -12.29 -13.98 -12.25
CA GLY A 616 -12.24 -12.52 -12.42
C GLY A 616 -13.06 -11.80 -11.35
N PHE A 617 -13.03 -12.34 -10.13
CA PHE A 617 -13.84 -12.05 -8.95
C PHE A 617 -13.06 -12.48 -7.69
N ALA A 618 -12.51 -11.52 -7.03
CA ALA A 618 -11.83 -11.48 -5.76
C ALA A 618 -12.81 -11.19 -4.60
N ASP A 619 -12.38 -10.94 -3.33
CA ASP A 619 -13.19 -10.19 -2.33
C ASP A 619 -12.34 -9.34 -1.34
N VAL A 620 -13.10 -8.48 -0.70
CA VAL A 620 -12.91 -7.74 0.53
C VAL A 620 -12.42 -8.56 1.73
N LEU A 621 -11.46 -8.12 2.60
CA LEU A 621 -10.97 -8.83 3.82
C LEU A 621 -11.08 -8.25 5.34
N VAL A 622 -12.18 -8.55 6.14
CA VAL A 622 -12.76 -8.33 7.59
C VAL A 622 -12.65 -9.38 8.76
N GLY A 623 -12.69 -8.93 10.04
CA GLY A 623 -12.39 -9.43 11.44
C GLY A 623 -12.63 -10.82 12.06
N SER A 624 -11.86 -11.14 13.13
CA SER A 624 -12.25 -12.01 14.28
C SER A 624 -11.30 -12.28 15.50
N VAL A 625 -11.40 -11.51 16.60
CA VAL A 625 -11.14 -11.93 18.00
C VAL A 625 -12.19 -12.89 18.44
N GLY A 626 -11.73 -14.11 18.55
CA GLY A 626 -12.66 -15.18 18.70
C GLY A 626 -13.05 -15.78 17.38
N ARG A 627 -12.31 -15.55 16.26
CA ARG A 627 -12.24 -16.41 15.06
C ARG A 627 -11.42 -15.94 13.85
N ALA A 628 -11.62 -16.54 12.68
CA ALA A 628 -11.15 -16.09 11.38
C ALA A 628 -12.28 -16.23 10.41
N PHE A 629 -12.40 -15.41 9.40
CA PHE A 629 -13.70 -15.10 8.87
C PHE A 629 -13.46 -14.40 7.50
N VAL A 630 -13.84 -14.95 6.32
CA VAL A 630 -13.76 -14.62 4.85
C VAL A 630 -15.09 -14.37 4.05
N PHE A 631 -15.22 -13.86 2.80
CA PHE A 631 -16.49 -13.57 2.09
C PHE A 631 -16.47 -13.87 0.58
N GLN A 632 -17.58 -14.40 0.01
CA GLN A 632 -17.78 -15.21 -1.23
C GLN A 632 -17.94 -14.55 -2.63
N GLY A 633 -18.20 -13.26 -2.80
CA GLY A 633 -18.30 -12.67 -4.16
C GLY A 633 -19.52 -12.91 -5.08
N SER A 634 -19.83 -12.01 -6.05
CA SER A 634 -21.17 -11.98 -6.73
C SER A 634 -21.48 -10.97 -7.88
N PRO A 635 -22.01 -11.37 -9.06
CA PRO A 635 -22.60 -10.45 -10.06
C PRO A 635 -23.80 -9.55 -9.61
N SER A 636 -24.11 -9.51 -8.32
CA SER A 636 -25.11 -8.65 -7.70
C SER A 636 -24.63 -8.02 -6.39
N GLY A 637 -23.34 -8.15 -6.09
CA GLY A 637 -22.82 -7.97 -4.76
C GLY A 637 -23.47 -8.87 -3.73
N LEU A 638 -23.18 -8.53 -2.48
CA LEU A 638 -22.70 -9.59 -1.62
C LEU A 638 -23.78 -10.28 -0.77
N GLY A 639 -23.46 -11.42 -0.18
CA GLY A 639 -24.39 -12.33 0.50
C GLY A 639 -24.39 -12.26 2.03
N VAL A 640 -25.57 -12.41 2.65
CA VAL A 640 -25.91 -12.25 4.09
C VAL A 640 -25.09 -13.09 5.14
N THR A 641 -23.96 -13.67 4.76
CA THR A 641 -23.48 -14.98 5.21
C THR A 641 -21.92 -15.17 5.10
N HIS A 642 -21.28 -16.34 5.38
CA HIS A 642 -19.80 -16.46 5.58
C HIS A 642 -19.08 -17.90 5.66
N SER A 643 -18.19 -18.46 4.79
CA SER A 643 -17.90 -19.92 4.46
C SER A 643 -16.84 -21.01 5.01
N TRP A 644 -15.66 -20.86 5.72
CA TRP A 644 -14.66 -21.99 6.02
C TRP A 644 -13.99 -22.06 7.45
N ALA A 645 -13.32 -23.14 7.94
CA ALA A 645 -12.27 -23.22 9.02
C ALA A 645 -11.58 -24.62 9.39
N SER A 646 -10.59 -24.61 10.30
CA SER A 646 -9.70 -25.73 10.75
C SER A 646 -10.25 -26.56 11.97
N PRO A 647 -9.46 -27.17 12.91
CA PRO A 647 -9.98 -27.62 14.24
C PRO A 647 -9.66 -26.87 15.57
N TYR A 648 -8.81 -25.83 15.66
CA TYR A 648 -8.21 -25.29 16.92
C TYR A 648 -8.48 -23.78 17.25
N VAL A 649 -7.58 -23.02 17.91
CA VAL A 649 -7.86 -21.96 18.93
C VAL A 649 -7.72 -20.37 18.78
N ASN A 650 -6.96 -19.53 17.95
CA ASN A 650 -6.71 -18.04 18.29
C ASN A 650 -6.68 -16.69 17.34
N ALA A 651 -6.30 -16.49 16.04
CA ALA A 651 -5.44 -15.35 15.44
C ALA A 651 -5.66 -13.89 14.82
N ALA A 652 -4.55 -13.20 14.43
CA ALA A 652 -4.44 -12.11 13.38
C ALA A 652 -4.13 -12.68 11.97
N ARG A 653 -3.72 -11.91 10.91
CA ARG A 653 -3.79 -12.21 9.44
C ARG A 653 -3.27 -11.07 8.45
N VAL A 654 -2.61 -11.34 7.30
CA VAL A 654 -2.10 -10.42 6.18
C VAL A 654 -1.79 -11.20 4.87
N PRO A 655 -2.72 -11.57 3.96
CA PRO A 655 -2.61 -11.94 2.53
C PRO A 655 -1.31 -12.32 1.87
N VAL A 656 -1.05 -13.12 0.83
CA VAL A 656 0.34 -13.16 0.28
C VAL A 656 0.55 -13.31 -1.25
N GLY A 657 0.00 -12.36 -2.02
CA GLY A 657 0.23 -11.98 -3.42
C GLY A 657 0.02 -12.88 -4.65
N ASP A 658 0.08 -14.21 -4.54
CA ASP A 658 -0.29 -15.32 -5.48
C ASP A 658 0.49 -16.60 -5.07
N VAL A 659 1.14 -16.60 -3.87
CA VAL A 659 2.09 -17.59 -3.35
C VAL A 659 2.34 -18.81 -4.16
N ASN A 660 1.62 -19.89 -3.98
CA ASN A 660 2.03 -21.12 -4.59
C ASN A 660 2.06 -20.97 -6.10
N GLY A 661 1.56 -19.91 -6.77
CA GLY A 661 1.92 -19.31 -8.08
C GLY A 661 1.39 -19.96 -9.36
N ASP A 662 0.09 -20.24 -9.42
CA ASP A 662 -0.70 -20.71 -10.57
C ASP A 662 -1.97 -19.87 -10.80
N GLY A 663 -2.12 -18.73 -10.10
CA GLY A 663 -3.16 -17.72 -10.26
C GLY A 663 -4.28 -17.82 -9.20
N PHE A 664 -3.93 -17.94 -7.91
CA PHE A 664 -4.85 -18.25 -6.80
C PHE A 664 -4.38 -17.73 -5.39
N SER A 665 -4.87 -18.26 -4.21
CA SER A 665 -4.43 -18.03 -2.77
C SER A 665 -4.90 -18.87 -1.54
N ASP A 666 -4.49 -18.45 -0.33
CA ASP A 666 -4.68 -18.92 1.06
C ASP A 666 -4.43 -17.82 2.14
N VAL A 667 -4.01 -18.13 3.40
CA VAL A 667 -4.30 -17.36 4.66
C VAL A 667 -3.49 -17.78 5.95
N PHE A 668 -2.47 -17.08 6.45
CA PHE A 668 -1.91 -17.06 7.88
C PHE A 668 -2.99 -16.96 8.98
N VAL A 669 -2.75 -17.51 10.18
CA VAL A 669 -3.82 -17.72 11.20
C VAL A 669 -3.15 -17.88 12.60
N GLY A 670 -2.19 -17.00 12.97
CA GLY A 670 -1.17 -17.18 14.03
C GLY A 670 -0.76 -16.26 15.21
N GLY A 671 0.47 -16.56 15.66
CA GLY A 671 1.18 -16.12 16.85
C GLY A 671 2.37 -17.01 17.22
N ASP A 672 2.53 -17.34 18.50
CA ASP A 672 3.55 -18.20 19.15
C ASP A 672 4.60 -18.96 18.29
N GLU A 673 4.12 -19.76 17.34
CA GLU A 673 4.83 -20.76 16.58
C GLU A 673 4.18 -20.71 15.21
N PRO A 674 4.62 -19.83 14.31
CA PRO A 674 4.03 -19.74 12.99
C PRO A 674 3.70 -21.05 12.20
N LYS A 675 2.77 -21.07 11.20
CA LYS A 675 2.17 -22.32 10.62
C LYS A 675 1.62 -22.18 9.18
N VAL A 676 1.46 -23.23 8.31
CA VAL A 676 1.41 -23.07 6.80
C VAL A 676 0.26 -23.76 5.96
N TYR A 677 -0.45 -23.24 4.90
CA TYR A 677 -1.90 -23.51 4.67
C TYR A 677 -2.50 -23.57 3.23
N HIS A 678 -2.56 -24.78 2.66
CA HIS A 678 -2.84 -25.07 1.24
C HIS A 678 -4.13 -24.47 0.59
N GLY A 679 -4.25 -23.32 -0.09
CA GLY A 679 -5.44 -22.74 -0.78
C GLY A 679 -5.75 -23.08 -2.28
N SER A 680 -6.93 -22.79 -2.89
CA SER A 680 -7.58 -23.85 -3.76
C SER A 680 -8.89 -23.72 -4.61
N PRO A 681 -9.11 -24.48 -5.73
CA PRO A 681 -10.39 -24.76 -6.48
C PRO A 681 -11.62 -25.32 -5.71
N ALA A 682 -11.77 -25.03 -4.43
CA ALA A 682 -12.89 -25.40 -3.57
C ALA A 682 -13.07 -24.48 -2.35
N GLY A 683 -12.10 -23.60 -2.08
CA GLY A 683 -12.07 -22.80 -0.89
C GLY A 683 -10.73 -22.77 -0.21
N LEU A 684 -10.83 -22.48 1.06
CA LEU A 684 -9.89 -22.82 2.10
C LEU A 684 -10.43 -24.08 2.85
N ALA A 685 -9.60 -24.91 3.54
CA ALA A 685 -9.88 -26.34 3.83
C ALA A 685 -9.27 -26.99 5.09
N VAL A 686 -8.18 -27.79 5.10
CA VAL A 686 -7.76 -28.45 6.37
C VAL A 686 -6.35 -29.18 6.54
N GLY A 687 -5.22 -29.03 5.79
CA GLY A 687 -3.86 -29.59 6.20
C GLY A 687 -2.50 -28.92 5.76
N VAL A 688 -1.55 -28.68 6.72
CA VAL A 688 -0.43 -27.64 6.76
C VAL A 688 0.95 -27.90 6.06
N ASP A 689 1.77 -26.85 5.80
CA ASP A 689 2.69 -26.78 4.62
C ASP A 689 4.22 -26.32 4.72
N TRP A 690 4.84 -25.81 5.82
CA TRP A 690 6.26 -25.28 5.94
C TRP A 690 6.87 -24.78 7.34
N THR A 691 8.09 -25.16 7.79
CA THR A 691 8.61 -24.96 9.20
C THR A 691 9.83 -24.03 9.50
N GLY A 692 10.04 -23.60 10.78
CA GLY A 692 10.73 -22.34 11.21
C GLY A 692 11.71 -22.28 12.43
N PRO A 693 12.18 -21.05 12.85
CA PRO A 693 13.27 -20.79 13.88
C PRO A 693 12.91 -20.25 15.32
N HIS A 694 13.32 -20.81 16.50
CA HIS A 694 13.00 -20.32 17.91
C HIS A 694 13.46 -18.89 18.38
N GLY A 695 12.87 -18.02 19.27
CA GLY A 695 11.71 -17.92 20.26
C GLY A 695 10.34 -17.09 20.05
N THR A 696 10.14 -15.86 19.47
CA THR A 696 8.83 -15.12 19.09
C THR A 696 8.85 -14.03 17.90
N PHE A 697 7.77 -13.52 17.12
CA PHE A 697 7.61 -12.71 15.75
C PHE A 697 6.47 -11.53 15.32
N TYR A 698 6.57 -10.11 15.42
CA TYR A 698 5.63 -8.82 15.42
C TYR A 698 6.05 -7.76 14.40
N PRO A 699 5.29 -7.32 13.36
CA PRO A 699 4.26 -7.96 12.44
C PRO A 699 4.38 -8.00 10.84
N VAL A 700 4.02 -9.03 10.00
CA VAL A 700 4.26 -9.47 8.53
C VAL A 700 3.53 -8.85 7.19
N ILE A 701 3.86 -9.01 5.82
CA ILE A 701 3.76 -7.99 4.62
C ILE A 701 4.01 -8.21 2.93
N LYS A 702 3.31 -7.59 1.83
CA LYS A 702 3.26 -7.50 0.16
C LYS A 702 3.46 -6.14 -0.64
N ALA A 703 4.23 -5.99 -1.74
CA ALA A 703 4.26 -4.70 -2.51
C ALA A 703 3.91 -4.77 -3.98
N GLY A 704 3.42 -5.91 -4.44
CA GLY A 704 3.66 -6.31 -5.81
C GLY A 704 4.84 -7.25 -5.76
N ASP A 705 5.94 -6.78 -6.33
CA ASP A 705 6.98 -7.63 -6.90
C ASP A 705 8.29 -6.86 -6.74
N VAL A 706 9.07 -7.17 -5.72
CA VAL A 706 10.20 -6.35 -5.28
C VAL A 706 11.56 -6.71 -5.86
N ASN A 707 11.52 -7.44 -6.97
CA ASN A 707 12.51 -7.45 -8.02
C ASN A 707 11.82 -7.49 -9.41
N GLY A 708 10.59 -7.98 -9.54
CA GLY A 708 9.89 -7.99 -10.84
C GLY A 708 10.18 -9.25 -11.66
N ASP A 709 10.25 -10.40 -11.00
CA ASP A 709 10.46 -11.72 -11.61
C ASP A 709 9.19 -12.60 -11.60
N GLY A 710 8.12 -12.14 -10.96
CA GLY A 710 6.74 -12.53 -11.25
C GLY A 710 6.00 -13.24 -10.14
N TYR A 711 6.59 -13.33 -8.93
CA TYR A 711 5.95 -13.89 -7.74
C TYR A 711 6.23 -13.02 -6.45
N GLY A 712 6.89 -13.51 -5.39
CA GLY A 712 6.96 -12.91 -4.00
C GLY A 712 7.56 -13.80 -2.86
N ASP A 713 7.52 -13.66 -1.50
CA ASP A 713 6.83 -12.75 -0.57
C ASP A 713 7.36 -12.55 0.93
N VAL A 714 8.29 -13.25 1.66
CA VAL A 714 8.47 -13.12 3.19
C VAL A 714 9.91 -13.19 3.88
N LEU A 715 10.65 -12.35 4.70
CA LEU A 715 10.74 -11.13 5.63
C LEU A 715 10.31 -11.30 7.16
N THR A 716 10.74 -10.45 8.15
CA THR A 716 10.57 -10.52 9.67
C THR A 716 11.21 -9.39 10.54
N GLN A 717 11.34 -9.52 11.92
CA GLN A 717 11.58 -8.46 12.95
C GLN A 717 11.80 -8.68 14.59
N GLU A 718 12.81 -9.30 15.25
CA GLU A 718 13.13 -9.31 16.75
C GLU A 718 12.33 -8.54 17.87
N SER A 719 12.05 -9.26 18.96
CA SER A 719 11.54 -8.85 20.29
C SER A 719 12.66 -8.62 21.36
N GLY A 720 12.49 -7.77 22.41
CA GLY A 720 13.19 -7.60 23.78
C GLY A 720 12.66 -6.36 24.60
N PRO A 721 13.28 -5.68 25.64
CA PRO A 721 12.73 -4.47 26.36
C PRO A 721 13.63 -3.23 26.86
N PRO A 722 13.20 -1.90 26.84
CA PRO A 722 13.50 -0.69 25.94
C PRO A 722 14.66 0.59 26.02
N THR A 723 15.98 0.97 25.54
CA THR A 723 17.43 0.67 24.81
C THR A 723 17.77 0.81 23.28
N PHE A 724 17.65 -0.30 22.52
CA PHE A 724 18.67 -0.87 21.62
C PHE A 724 18.12 -1.07 20.17
N GLY A 725 18.82 -0.67 19.11
CA GLY A 725 18.27 -0.48 17.75
C GLY A 725 17.28 -1.50 17.18
N GLN A 726 16.23 -1.04 16.49
CA GLN A 726 15.20 -1.89 15.86
C GLN A 726 15.45 -2.52 14.49
N LYS A 727 16.43 -3.40 14.45
CA LYS A 727 17.24 -3.88 13.34
C LYS A 727 16.69 -4.49 12.00
N LEU A 728 15.67 -4.10 11.21
CA LEU A 728 15.11 -5.00 10.11
C LEU A 728 16.07 -5.60 9.03
N PHE A 729 15.71 -6.74 8.37
CA PHE A 729 16.63 -7.63 7.61
C PHE A 729 16.60 -8.03 5.99
N LEU A 730 15.77 -7.69 4.93
CA LEU A 730 15.88 -7.87 3.38
C LEU A 730 16.59 -9.10 2.61
N PHE A 731 15.94 -10.13 1.97
CA PHE A 731 16.58 -11.32 1.25
C PHE A 731 16.29 -11.76 -0.28
N LEU A 732 15.62 -12.92 -0.64
CA LEU A 732 15.51 -13.74 -1.95
C LEU A 732 14.66 -15.10 -1.95
N GLY A 733 13.94 -15.61 -3.01
CA GLY A 733 12.77 -16.63 -3.06
C GLY A 733 12.70 -17.96 -3.97
N SER A 734 11.58 -18.79 -4.05
CA SER A 734 11.17 -19.84 -5.12
C SER A 734 9.86 -20.78 -5.14
N GLU A 735 9.60 -21.44 -6.30
CA GLU A 735 8.62 -22.50 -6.77
C GLU A 735 8.14 -23.72 -5.88
N SER A 736 7.96 -23.65 -4.55
CA SER A 736 7.25 -24.66 -3.68
C SER A 736 7.05 -24.16 -2.24
N GLY A 737 7.07 -22.86 -2.05
CA GLY A 737 6.94 -22.17 -0.78
C GLY A 737 7.93 -21.04 -0.84
N LEU A 738 8.67 -20.79 0.21
CA LEU A 738 9.77 -19.88 0.27
C LEU A 738 11.00 -20.72 0.93
N ALA A 739 11.99 -20.40 1.81
CA ALA A 739 13.17 -21.35 2.09
C ALA A 739 13.58 -21.87 3.50
N THR A 740 14.72 -21.37 4.03
CA THR A 740 15.27 -21.58 5.40
C THR A 740 16.44 -20.63 5.84
N THR A 741 17.20 -19.91 4.97
CA THR A 741 18.24 -18.89 5.38
C THR A 741 18.60 -17.83 4.32
N SER A 742 19.41 -16.80 4.65
CA SER A 742 19.41 -15.39 4.18
C SER A 742 20.81 -14.73 3.85
N VAL A 743 20.98 -13.40 3.57
CA VAL A 743 22.23 -12.64 3.06
C VAL A 743 23.16 -11.66 3.93
N TRP A 744 22.96 -10.31 4.09
CA TRP A 744 23.66 -9.26 4.96
C TRP A 744 22.70 -8.10 5.53
N GLU A 745 23.14 -6.90 6.09
CA GLU A 745 22.73 -5.92 7.22
C GLU A 745 22.55 -4.36 7.04
N SER A 746 21.84 -3.58 7.94
CA SER A 746 21.54 -2.07 7.94
C SER A 746 21.27 -1.37 9.29
N GLU A 747 20.89 -0.05 9.42
CA GLU A 747 20.37 0.68 10.63
C GLU A 747 19.61 2.02 10.42
N GLY A 748 18.64 2.28 11.32
CA GLY A 748 17.95 3.56 11.54
C GLY A 748 18.91 4.59 12.11
N ASP A 749 19.00 5.76 11.46
CA ASP A 749 20.15 6.66 11.72
C ASP A 749 20.01 7.55 12.98
N GLN A 750 18.89 7.44 13.71
CA GLN A 750 18.70 7.91 15.09
C GLN A 750 17.36 7.34 15.62
N ALA A 751 17.04 7.66 16.85
CA ALA A 751 17.34 6.85 17.99
C ALA A 751 16.43 7.20 19.19
N ASN A 752 16.31 6.32 20.19
CA ASN A 752 15.10 6.24 21.03
C ASN A 752 13.90 5.79 20.21
N SER A 753 14.14 5.19 19.04
CA SER A 753 13.27 4.89 17.90
C SER A 753 11.82 4.77 18.27
N SER A 754 11.09 3.65 18.11
CA SER A 754 11.38 2.31 17.58
C SER A 754 12.18 2.15 16.35
N PHE A 755 12.13 3.03 15.37
CA PHE A 755 12.43 2.70 13.99
C PHE A 755 12.01 1.28 13.51
N GLY A 756 10.73 0.97 13.27
CA GLY A 756 9.94 -0.17 13.77
C GLY A 756 8.39 -0.04 13.61
N ALA A 757 7.78 0.87 14.35
CA ALA A 757 6.36 0.93 14.70
C ALA A 757 5.20 0.96 13.71
N ALA A 758 5.32 0.73 12.40
CA ALA A 758 4.13 0.84 11.55
C ALA A 758 4.34 0.54 10.10
N THR A 759 3.30 0.08 9.31
CA THR A 759 3.14 0.12 7.82
C THR A 759 1.86 -0.37 6.99
N ALA A 760 1.80 -0.19 5.61
CA ALA A 760 0.91 -0.73 4.50
C ALA A 760 1.46 -0.73 2.97
N ALA A 761 0.80 -0.47 1.79
CA ALA A 761 1.32 -0.77 0.36
C ALA A 761 2.00 0.26 -0.62
N ALA A 762 1.78 0.16 -1.98
CA ALA A 762 2.72 0.27 -3.16
C ALA A 762 2.13 -0.19 -4.51
N GLY A 763 3.04 -0.54 -5.43
CA GLY A 763 2.97 -0.22 -6.88
C GLY A 763 3.82 1.02 -7.29
N ASP A 764 4.87 0.79 -8.08
CA ASP A 764 5.59 1.67 -9.03
C ASP A 764 6.18 3.12 -8.66
N VAL A 765 7.03 3.25 -7.61
CA VAL A 765 8.36 3.99 -7.48
C VAL A 765 9.00 4.57 -8.76
N ASP A 766 9.01 4.04 -10.00
CA ASP A 766 9.97 4.56 -11.02
C ASP A 766 9.79 4.39 -12.53
N GLY A 767 8.83 3.56 -12.93
CA GLY A 767 8.45 3.34 -14.32
C GLY A 767 9.29 2.25 -14.98
N ASP A 768 9.73 1.23 -14.24
CA ASP A 768 10.37 0.04 -14.79
C ASP A 768 9.74 -1.35 -14.51
N GLY A 769 8.85 -1.49 -13.52
CA GLY A 769 7.95 -2.61 -13.19
C GLY A 769 7.98 -3.28 -11.78
N HIS A 770 7.94 -2.59 -10.63
CA HIS A 770 8.12 -3.21 -9.29
C HIS A 770 7.23 -2.66 -8.13
N GLY A 771 7.20 -3.37 -7.00
CA GLY A 771 6.72 -2.89 -5.67
C GLY A 771 7.78 -2.03 -4.95
N ASP A 772 7.80 -1.80 -3.62
CA ASP A 772 8.90 -1.22 -2.75
C ASP A 772 8.32 -1.16 -1.33
N LEU A 773 9.11 -0.77 -0.32
CA LEU A 773 8.74 -0.36 1.02
C LEU A 773 9.71 0.69 1.64
N ILE A 774 9.17 1.78 2.20
CA ILE A 774 9.87 2.93 2.84
C ILE A 774 10.65 2.63 4.12
N VAL A 775 10.78 3.45 5.15
CA VAL A 775 10.70 3.04 6.56
C VAL A 775 9.88 4.06 7.36
N GLY A 776 9.47 3.78 8.58
CA GLY A 776 8.56 4.60 9.37
C GLY A 776 9.19 5.17 10.61
N ALA A 777 8.51 6.00 11.41
CA ALA A 777 9.08 6.37 12.72
C ALA A 777 8.37 7.19 13.81
N GLN A 778 7.56 6.56 14.63
CA GLN A 778 6.99 7.01 15.89
C GLN A 778 7.66 8.03 16.89
N ARG A 779 8.86 8.68 16.76
CA ARG A 779 9.45 9.73 17.68
C ARG A 779 10.86 10.57 17.24
N TYR A 780 11.57 10.82 16.02
CA TYR A 780 12.79 11.85 15.68
C TYR A 780 12.70 13.40 15.35
N ASP A 781 13.59 14.17 16.00
CA ASP A 781 13.61 15.65 16.06
C ASP A 781 14.64 16.30 15.13
N GLY A 782 14.35 17.30 14.31
CA GLY A 782 15.35 18.17 13.70
C GLY A 782 15.55 19.55 14.32
N SER A 783 14.46 20.24 14.68
CA SER A 783 14.47 21.72 14.74
C SER A 783 13.59 22.35 15.84
N LEU A 784 12.63 21.61 16.34
CA LEU A 784 11.67 21.79 17.42
C LEU A 784 11.47 20.38 18.02
N THR A 785 10.85 20.30 19.21
CA THR A 785 10.51 19.01 19.85
C THR A 785 9.41 18.30 19.05
N ASP A 786 9.02 17.06 19.36
CA ASP A 786 7.90 16.20 18.86
C ASP A 786 7.56 16.13 17.32
N GLU A 787 8.20 16.96 16.51
CA GLU A 787 8.75 16.97 15.14
C GLU A 787 8.39 15.88 14.07
N GLY A 788 9.35 15.17 13.40
CA GLY A 788 9.04 14.19 12.33
C GLY A 788 9.79 14.08 10.97
N ARG A 789 10.74 13.17 10.77
CA ARG A 789 11.59 13.03 9.56
C ARG A 789 11.22 11.92 8.55
N ALA A 790 10.78 12.15 7.30
CA ALA A 790 10.46 11.17 6.23
C ALA A 790 11.49 10.84 5.11
N TYR A 791 11.45 9.63 4.49
CA TYR A 791 12.46 9.16 3.52
C TYR A 791 12.02 8.06 2.51
N LEU A 792 12.71 8.02 1.36
CA LEU A 792 12.77 7.01 0.28
C LEU A 792 14.24 6.78 -0.20
N PHE A 793 14.54 5.72 -0.95
CA PHE A 793 15.85 5.37 -1.53
C PHE A 793 15.86 4.92 -3.05
N LEU A 794 16.10 3.64 -3.49
CA LEU A 794 16.50 3.24 -4.90
C LEU A 794 16.42 1.70 -5.27
N GLY A 795 15.24 1.08 -5.41
CA GLY A 795 14.92 -0.25 -5.93
C GLY A 795 15.69 -0.67 -7.20
N SER A 796 16.78 -1.40 -7.03
CA SER A 796 17.75 -1.70 -8.11
C SER A 796 18.13 -3.30 -8.28
N PRO A 797 18.35 -4.85 -10.10
CA PRO A 797 18.92 -6.31 -10.34
C PRO A 797 20.40 -6.44 -10.88
N GLN A 798 21.42 -5.95 -10.14
CA GLN A 798 22.86 -5.93 -10.44
C GLN A 798 23.81 -5.33 -9.37
N GLY A 799 23.35 -4.73 -8.25
CA GLY A 799 24.21 -3.84 -7.43
C GLY A 799 23.79 -3.64 -5.97
N LEU A 800 23.76 -2.37 -5.53
CA LEU A 800 22.97 -1.75 -4.45
C LEU A 800 23.42 -0.25 -4.39
N GLY A 801 23.85 0.23 -3.23
CA GLY A 801 23.41 1.51 -2.66
C GLY A 801 22.68 1.12 -1.37
N THR A 802 22.62 1.95 -0.32
CA THR A 802 22.42 1.42 1.04
C THR A 802 21.92 2.53 1.94
N SER A 803 21.04 3.37 1.39
CA SER A 803 21.03 4.80 1.72
C SER A 803 20.00 5.63 0.95
N ALA A 804 19.12 6.33 1.67
CA ALA A 804 18.11 7.28 1.15
C ALA A 804 18.64 8.51 0.36
N ALA A 805 17.78 9.24 -0.36
CA ALA A 805 17.98 10.58 -1.04
C ALA A 805 18.85 11.76 -0.40
N TRP A 806 18.29 12.85 0.21
CA TRP A 806 19.06 14.02 0.77
C TRP A 806 18.60 14.79 2.07
N SER A 807 17.55 15.66 2.16
CA SER A 807 17.06 16.27 3.48
C SER A 807 15.67 17.00 3.43
N VAL A 808 14.67 16.69 4.30
CA VAL A 808 13.21 17.12 4.20
C VAL A 808 12.27 17.37 5.45
N LEU A 809 11.69 18.54 5.68
CA LEU A 809 10.89 18.95 6.88
C LEU A 809 9.30 18.98 6.83
N GLY A 810 8.61 19.45 7.90
CA GLY A 810 7.13 19.54 8.03
C GLY A 810 6.28 20.15 9.23
N GLY A 811 6.69 21.10 10.11
CA GLY A 811 5.96 22.35 10.58
C GLY A 811 5.22 22.64 11.96
N GLN A 812 5.77 23.46 12.91
CA GLN A 812 5.17 24.44 13.92
C GLN A 812 5.35 24.43 15.52
N ALA A 813 4.55 23.77 16.42
CA ALA A 813 4.77 23.61 17.90
C ALA A 813 4.35 22.36 18.82
N SER A 814 3.52 21.29 18.53
CA SER A 814 3.29 20.02 19.34
C SER A 814 3.37 18.48 18.85
N SER A 815 3.57 18.05 17.58
CA SER A 815 4.17 16.79 17.01
C SER A 815 3.46 15.47 16.75
N GLN A 816 4.29 14.42 16.81
CA GLN A 816 4.39 13.15 16.07
C GLN A 816 4.96 13.39 14.67
N PHE A 817 4.09 13.63 13.71
CA PHE A 817 4.24 13.28 12.30
C PHE A 817 4.22 11.71 12.08
N GLY A 818 4.48 11.05 10.95
CA GLY A 818 4.39 9.58 10.68
C GLY A 818 3.36 8.50 11.18
N TYR A 819 2.44 8.67 12.16
CA TYR A 819 1.48 7.66 12.77
C TYR A 819 0.58 6.81 11.83
N SER A 820 0.78 6.89 10.53
CA SER A 820 -0.06 6.34 9.50
C SER A 820 0.56 6.68 8.17
N VAL A 821 0.90 5.77 7.26
CA VAL A 821 1.69 6.05 6.00
C VAL A 821 1.11 5.21 4.79
N SER A 822 1.56 5.14 3.49
CA SER A 822 1.04 4.34 2.28
C SER A 822 0.54 4.87 0.89
N SER A 823 0.16 3.95 -0.01
CA SER A 823 -0.17 4.12 -1.44
C SER A 823 -1.47 4.84 -1.74
N ALA A 824 -1.66 5.10 -3.01
CA ALA A 824 -2.69 5.92 -3.61
C ALA A 824 -3.13 5.45 -5.01
N GLY A 825 -2.71 4.26 -5.49
CA GLY A 825 -3.07 3.77 -6.84
C GLY A 825 -2.84 4.78 -7.99
N ASP A 826 -3.29 4.57 -9.23
CA ASP A 826 -2.67 5.10 -10.46
C ASP A 826 -2.64 6.68 -10.78
N VAL A 827 -2.57 7.66 -9.83
CA VAL A 827 -3.33 8.99 -9.83
C VAL A 827 -3.28 9.97 -10.99
N ASN A 828 -2.37 9.85 -11.93
CA ASN A 828 -2.67 10.27 -13.29
C ASN A 828 -1.86 9.55 -14.38
N GLY A 829 -1.48 8.29 -14.14
CA GLY A 829 -1.59 7.11 -15.01
C GLY A 829 -1.00 7.20 -16.41
N ASP A 830 -0.11 8.15 -16.63
CA ASP A 830 1.07 7.91 -17.43
C ASP A 830 2.09 6.95 -16.71
N GLY A 831 1.95 6.63 -15.39
CA GLY A 831 2.64 5.63 -14.54
C GLY A 831 3.21 6.01 -13.11
N TYR A 832 3.42 7.29 -12.67
CA TYR A 832 4.45 7.81 -11.66
C TYR A 832 3.81 8.22 -10.35
N ALA A 833 4.09 7.35 -9.40
CA ALA A 833 3.61 7.39 -8.07
C ALA A 833 4.31 8.41 -7.16
N ASP A 834 3.79 8.44 -5.94
CA ASP A 834 3.98 9.54 -5.01
C ASP A 834 3.61 9.09 -3.58
N LEU A 835 4.05 9.78 -2.54
CA LEU A 835 4.14 9.24 -1.19
C LEU A 835 2.77 8.81 -0.66
N LEU A 836 1.73 9.52 -1.08
CA LEU A 836 0.71 10.17 -0.27
C LEU A 836 1.32 10.85 1.05
N VAL A 837 0.80 11.70 1.97
CA VAL A 837 1.16 11.68 3.44
C VAL A 837 -0.01 12.06 4.34
N GLY A 838 -0.06 11.54 5.57
CA GLY A 838 -1.21 11.50 6.48
C GLY A 838 -0.84 11.89 7.89
N ALA A 839 -1.74 12.06 8.91
CA ALA A 839 -1.28 12.53 10.26
C ALA A 839 -2.12 13.05 11.48
N PRO A 840 -2.01 12.46 12.70
CA PRO A 840 -2.84 12.86 13.80
C PRO A 840 -3.09 14.31 14.34
N ASN A 841 -2.21 15.21 14.81
CA ASN A 841 -2.65 16.31 15.72
C ASN A 841 -1.95 17.75 15.56
N TYR A 842 -1.60 18.33 14.38
CA TYR A 842 -1.61 19.75 13.82
C TYR A 842 -2.17 20.97 14.59
N THR A 843 -2.61 22.00 13.85
CA THR A 843 -3.11 23.33 14.24
C THR A 843 -3.48 24.37 13.14
N ALA A 844 -4.67 24.33 12.51
CA ALA A 844 -5.28 25.58 11.97
C ALA A 844 -6.39 26.14 12.85
N GLY A 845 -7.50 25.41 12.90
CA GLY A 845 -8.80 25.87 13.34
C GLY A 845 -8.92 25.89 14.85
N GLN A 846 -9.06 24.74 15.50
CA GLN A 846 -9.42 24.69 16.92
C GLN A 846 -8.96 23.46 17.67
N LEU A 847 -8.68 23.66 18.97
CA LEU A 847 -7.78 22.91 19.86
C LEU A 847 -8.00 21.46 19.65
N ARG A 848 -7.40 20.87 18.63
CA ARG A 848 -7.67 19.48 18.38
C ARG A 848 -7.62 18.89 16.95
N GLU A 849 -7.95 19.52 15.83
CA GLU A 849 -8.34 18.97 14.50
C GLU A 849 -7.57 17.97 13.54
N GLY A 850 -6.74 18.35 12.54
CA GLY A 850 -6.29 17.56 11.39
C GLY A 850 -5.27 18.27 10.40
N ARG A 851 -4.59 17.58 9.43
CA ARG A 851 -4.31 17.88 7.99
C ARG A 851 -4.37 16.56 7.15
N ALA A 852 -4.88 16.50 5.93
CA ALA A 852 -4.58 15.38 4.99
C ALA A 852 -3.63 15.94 3.91
N SER A 853 -2.64 15.23 3.34
CA SER A 853 -1.75 15.83 2.32
C SER A 853 -1.26 14.87 1.24
N VAL A 854 -0.90 15.39 0.05
CA VAL A 854 -0.23 14.72 -1.09
C VAL A 854 0.50 15.66 -2.06
N PHE A 855 1.65 15.25 -2.61
CA PHE A 855 2.52 15.96 -3.54
C PHE A 855 2.76 15.22 -4.89
N LEU A 856 3.59 15.80 -5.79
CA LEU A 856 3.69 15.46 -7.23
C LEU A 856 5.07 14.99 -7.82
N GLY A 857 5.30 13.70 -8.05
CA GLY A 857 6.51 12.88 -8.34
C GLY A 857 7.09 12.58 -9.77
N ASN A 858 8.14 11.75 -9.81
CA ASN A 858 9.46 12.09 -10.42
C ASN A 858 9.88 13.54 -10.21
N ASP A 859 9.66 14.05 -9.01
CA ASP A 859 9.64 15.47 -8.72
C ASP A 859 8.63 16.32 -9.57
N GLY A 860 7.64 15.72 -10.24
CA GLY A 860 6.56 16.32 -11.04
C GLY A 860 6.72 16.30 -12.58
N ARG A 861 7.25 15.24 -13.23
CA ARG A 861 8.15 15.45 -14.42
C ARG A 861 8.14 14.59 -15.69
N GLY A 862 7.55 13.43 -15.85
CA GLY A 862 7.78 12.51 -16.97
C GLY A 862 6.55 12.13 -17.78
N GLY A 863 6.35 10.82 -17.92
CA GLY A 863 5.20 10.27 -18.60
C GLY A 863 5.29 10.45 -20.11
N LEU A 864 4.31 9.86 -20.80
CA LEU A 864 4.00 10.25 -22.16
C LEU A 864 2.76 11.14 -22.16
N VAL A 865 3.00 12.47 -22.16
CA VAL A 865 2.05 13.55 -22.51
C VAL A 865 1.25 13.26 -23.81
N ARG A 866 1.66 12.27 -24.61
CA ARG A 866 0.68 11.36 -25.21
C ARG A 866 1.23 9.97 -25.49
N ALA A 867 0.52 8.95 -25.01
CA ALA A 867 0.70 7.53 -25.33
C ALA A 867 0.80 7.21 -26.84
N LEU A 868 1.29 6.01 -27.17
CA LEU A 868 1.50 5.57 -28.56
C LEU A 868 0.19 5.52 -29.36
N GLN A 869 0.20 6.11 -30.55
CA GLN A 869 -0.96 6.19 -31.45
C GLN A 869 -0.59 5.82 -32.88
N GLN A 870 -1.29 4.83 -33.45
CA GLN A 870 -1.33 4.60 -34.88
C GLN A 870 -2.23 5.66 -35.54
N ARG A 871 -1.67 6.47 -36.44
CA ARG A 871 -2.41 7.49 -37.19
C ARG A 871 -2.20 7.31 -38.69
N ARG A 872 -3.26 7.51 -39.49
CA ARG A 872 -3.14 7.68 -40.94
C ARG A 872 -2.22 8.86 -41.28
N LYS A 873 -1.67 8.85 -42.49
CA LYS A 873 -0.83 9.93 -43.05
C LYS A 873 -1.43 11.34 -42.93
N ASP A 874 -2.75 11.45 -42.96
CA ASP A 874 -3.53 12.70 -42.88
C ASP A 874 -3.83 13.18 -41.45
N ASP A 875 -3.44 12.44 -40.41
CA ASP A 875 -3.78 12.64 -38.99
C ASP A 875 -5.28 12.47 -38.61
N TYR A 876 -6.19 12.24 -39.56
CA TYR A 876 -7.64 12.31 -39.30
C TYR A 876 -8.28 11.07 -38.65
N ALA A 877 -7.65 9.90 -38.72
CA ALA A 877 -8.18 8.67 -38.09
C ALA A 877 -7.10 7.59 -37.86
N PRO A 878 -7.36 6.57 -37.01
CA PRO A 878 -6.66 5.29 -37.00
C PRO A 878 -6.89 4.47 -38.28
N ILE A 879 -6.16 3.37 -38.47
CA ILE A 879 -6.53 2.34 -39.47
C ILE A 879 -7.59 1.42 -38.87
N ALA A 880 -8.54 0.96 -39.70
CA ALA A 880 -9.57 0.04 -39.27
C ALA A 880 -9.03 -1.40 -39.17
N LEU A 881 -9.58 -2.17 -38.23
CA LEU A 881 -9.30 -3.60 -38.06
C LEU A 881 -9.38 -4.37 -39.39
N LEU A 882 -8.40 -5.24 -39.65
CA LEU A 882 -8.20 -6.00 -40.90
C LEU A 882 -8.00 -5.13 -42.18
N GLY A 883 -7.67 -3.84 -42.02
CA GLY A 883 -7.39 -2.94 -43.15
C GLY A 883 -6.09 -3.27 -43.91
N THR A 884 -6.18 -3.45 -45.23
CA THR A 884 -5.02 -3.72 -46.08
C THR A 884 -4.25 -2.45 -46.46
N THR A 885 -2.95 -2.37 -46.14
CA THR A 885 -2.03 -1.38 -46.72
C THR A 885 -1.27 -1.99 -47.90
N THR A 886 -0.93 -1.20 -48.92
CA THR A 886 -0.27 -1.69 -50.15
C THR A 886 0.70 -0.69 -50.80
N GLY A 887 1.33 0.19 -50.01
CA GLY A 887 2.34 1.14 -50.52
C GLY A 887 2.84 2.14 -49.48
N ASP A 888 3.99 2.73 -49.75
CA ASP A 888 4.84 3.39 -48.75
C ASP A 888 4.27 4.71 -48.20
N GLY A 889 4.21 4.83 -46.89
CA GLY A 889 3.80 6.01 -46.11
C GLY A 889 2.30 6.10 -45.92
N VAL A 890 1.65 5.04 -45.45
CA VAL A 890 0.18 4.97 -45.24
C VAL A 890 -0.20 5.27 -43.79
N PHE A 891 0.62 4.86 -42.82
CA PHE A 891 0.46 5.24 -41.41
C PHE A 891 1.75 5.75 -40.79
N ARG A 892 1.66 6.15 -39.54
CA ARG A 892 2.76 6.53 -38.65
C ARG A 892 2.42 6.12 -37.23
N ILE A 893 3.46 5.88 -36.43
CA ILE A 893 3.35 5.78 -34.98
C ILE A 893 3.81 7.11 -34.37
N ARG A 894 3.07 7.57 -33.37
CA ARG A 894 3.31 8.84 -32.67
C ARG A 894 3.18 8.64 -31.17
N CYS A 895 4.06 9.28 -30.43
CA CYS A 895 3.93 9.61 -29.02
C CYS A 895 4.27 11.09 -28.82
N GLN A 896 4.13 11.62 -27.62
CA GLN A 896 4.55 12.97 -27.27
C GLN A 896 5.21 12.98 -25.89
N PHE A 897 6.41 13.55 -25.82
CA PHE A 897 7.20 13.64 -24.60
C PHE A 897 7.04 15.01 -23.91
N PRO A 898 7.16 15.07 -22.57
CA PRO A 898 7.23 16.31 -21.80
C PRO A 898 8.51 17.10 -22.11
N ARG A 899 8.72 18.24 -21.42
CA ARG A 899 9.87 19.13 -21.68
C ARG A 899 11.15 18.75 -20.92
N SER A 900 10.98 18.11 -19.78
CA SER A 900 11.96 17.53 -18.85
C SER A 900 12.89 16.49 -19.52
N LEU A 901 12.29 15.50 -20.19
CA LEU A 901 12.92 14.29 -20.76
C LEU A 901 14.00 14.53 -21.85
N ALA A 902 14.34 15.79 -22.12
CA ALA A 902 15.40 16.18 -23.04
C ALA A 902 16.71 16.63 -22.34
N THR A 903 16.75 16.68 -21.00
CA THR A 903 17.93 17.09 -20.21
C THR A 903 18.34 16.04 -19.18
N VAL A 904 19.05 15.01 -19.64
CA VAL A 904 19.86 14.14 -18.77
C VAL A 904 20.93 14.97 -18.05
N SER A 905 21.33 14.55 -16.85
CA SER A 905 22.02 15.37 -15.84
C SER A 905 23.35 16.04 -16.27
N TRP A 906 23.77 17.02 -15.47
CA TRP A 906 24.89 17.94 -15.74
C TRP A 906 26.28 17.30 -15.90
N ALA A 907 26.38 15.97 -15.82
CA ALA A 907 27.62 15.20 -15.94
C ALA A 907 27.91 14.67 -17.36
N SER A 908 26.94 14.59 -18.28
CA SER A 908 27.14 14.05 -19.64
C SER A 908 26.51 14.90 -20.75
N PRO A 909 27.25 15.25 -21.83
CA PRO A 909 26.72 16.01 -22.97
C PRO A 909 25.95 15.13 -24.00
N THR A 910 25.47 13.96 -23.59
CA THR A 910 24.70 13.04 -24.44
C THR A 910 23.23 13.44 -24.50
N VAL A 911 22.82 14.09 -25.59
CA VAL A 911 21.40 14.40 -25.85
C VAL A 911 20.58 13.10 -25.86
N ALA A 912 19.47 13.09 -25.11
CA ALA A 912 18.57 11.95 -24.99
C ALA A 912 17.99 11.52 -26.35
N ARG A 913 17.70 10.22 -26.49
CA ARG A 913 17.30 9.59 -27.74
C ARG A 913 16.22 8.55 -27.49
N ALA A 914 15.21 8.54 -28.35
CA ALA A 914 14.16 7.54 -28.38
C ALA A 914 14.17 6.80 -29.73
N PHE A 915 14.00 5.49 -29.69
CA PHE A 915 13.88 4.60 -30.83
C PHE A 915 12.62 3.74 -30.67
N LEU A 916 12.08 3.26 -31.79
CA LEU A 916 10.96 2.34 -31.77
C LEU A 916 11.48 0.90 -31.85
N GLU A 917 11.01 0.03 -30.98
CA GLU A 917 11.08 -1.43 -31.13
C GLU A 917 9.75 -1.97 -31.65
N TRP A 918 9.78 -3.04 -32.44
CA TRP A 918 8.58 -3.73 -32.89
C TRP A 918 8.83 -5.20 -33.21
N GLU A 919 7.75 -5.96 -33.28
CA GLU A 919 7.75 -7.39 -33.56
C GLU A 919 6.56 -7.72 -34.46
N THR A 920 6.73 -8.61 -35.45
CA THR A 920 5.65 -8.94 -36.42
C THR A 920 5.56 -10.44 -36.68
N GLU A 921 4.42 -11.05 -36.35
CA GLU A 921 4.20 -12.50 -36.42
C GLU A 921 2.98 -12.87 -37.28
N PRO A 922 2.91 -14.07 -37.88
CA PRO A 922 1.70 -14.56 -38.53
C PRO A 922 0.52 -14.59 -37.55
N LEU A 923 -0.68 -14.29 -38.04
CA LEU A 923 -1.88 -14.26 -37.21
C LEU A 923 -2.15 -15.65 -36.62
N GLY A 924 -2.08 -15.76 -35.29
CA GLY A 924 -2.19 -17.01 -34.53
C GLY A 924 -0.87 -17.58 -33.99
N VAL A 925 0.27 -16.94 -34.27
CA VAL A 925 1.58 -17.27 -33.64
C VAL A 925 1.81 -16.34 -32.45
N PRO A 926 2.23 -16.84 -31.27
CA PRO A 926 2.69 -16.02 -30.14
C PRO A 926 3.79 -15.05 -30.53
N PHE A 927 3.96 -13.95 -29.78
CA PHE A 927 5.14 -13.11 -29.91
C PHE A 927 6.16 -13.62 -28.90
N ASP A 928 7.31 -14.11 -29.37
CA ASP A 928 8.33 -14.79 -28.56
C ASP A 928 9.64 -13.98 -28.45
N GLY A 929 9.67 -12.76 -28.99
CA GLY A 929 10.84 -11.88 -28.99
C GLY A 929 11.90 -12.27 -30.03
N LEU A 930 11.81 -13.44 -30.68
CA LEU A 930 12.77 -13.85 -31.73
C LEU A 930 12.60 -13.01 -33.00
N GLY A 931 11.40 -12.45 -33.22
CA GLY A 931 11.08 -11.52 -34.31
C GLY A 931 11.35 -10.03 -34.01
N LEU A 932 12.04 -9.71 -32.91
CA LEU A 932 12.21 -8.33 -32.43
C LEU A 932 13.16 -7.49 -33.33
N GLU A 933 12.67 -6.34 -33.79
CA GLU A 933 13.41 -5.32 -34.52
C GLU A 933 13.49 -4.00 -33.72
N ARG A 934 14.54 -3.20 -33.97
CA ARG A 934 14.72 -1.85 -33.39
C ARG A 934 15.12 -0.85 -34.49
N GLY A 935 14.45 0.29 -34.54
CA GLY A 935 14.67 1.37 -35.50
C GLY A 935 15.72 2.40 -35.07
N ASP A 936 15.97 3.39 -35.93
CA ASP A 936 16.94 4.46 -35.65
C ASP A 936 16.54 5.33 -34.45
N ALA A 937 17.55 5.71 -33.67
CA ALA A 937 17.43 6.63 -32.55
C ALA A 937 17.15 8.07 -33.00
N GLN A 938 15.93 8.56 -32.77
CA GLN A 938 15.57 9.96 -32.91
C GLN A 938 16.05 10.76 -31.69
N VAL A 939 16.47 12.01 -31.90
CA VAL A 939 16.99 12.89 -30.84
C VAL A 939 15.84 13.65 -30.18
N LEU A 940 15.70 13.54 -28.87
CA LEU A 940 14.78 14.35 -28.08
C LEU A 940 15.30 15.79 -28.01
N LEU A 941 14.45 16.77 -28.31
CA LEU A 941 14.83 18.19 -28.39
C LEU A 941 14.44 18.94 -27.09
N PRO A 942 15.29 19.84 -26.55
CA PRO A 942 15.05 20.61 -25.31
C PRO A 942 13.85 21.58 -25.23
N GLY A 943 12.75 21.32 -25.92
CA GLY A 943 11.50 22.08 -25.84
C GLY A 943 10.25 21.23 -25.58
N GLY A 944 10.43 19.91 -25.38
CA GLY A 944 9.38 18.89 -25.54
C GLY A 944 9.02 18.69 -27.01
N GLY A 945 8.37 17.57 -27.34
CA GLY A 945 8.09 17.27 -28.75
C GLY A 945 7.21 16.07 -29.05
N ARG A 946 6.32 16.26 -30.02
CA ARG A 946 5.65 15.19 -30.75
C ARG A 946 6.70 14.44 -31.59
N LEU A 947 7.20 13.31 -31.10
CA LEU A 947 7.94 12.39 -31.96
C LEU A 947 6.97 11.75 -32.97
N THR A 948 7.46 11.49 -34.16
CA THR A 948 6.67 10.85 -35.21
C THR A 948 7.61 9.94 -35.99
N PHE A 949 7.32 8.65 -35.88
CA PHE A 949 8.02 7.62 -36.61
C PHE A 949 7.26 7.44 -37.94
N ASP A 950 7.90 7.80 -39.06
CA ASP A 950 7.35 7.84 -40.43
C ASP A 950 8.23 7.02 -41.38
N GLU A 951 7.60 6.27 -42.29
CA GLU A 951 8.24 5.43 -43.32
C GLU A 951 9.22 6.19 -44.25
N ARG A 952 9.26 7.54 -44.20
CA ARG A 952 10.03 8.39 -45.13
C ARG A 952 11.16 9.22 -44.48
N ALA A 953 11.54 8.92 -43.24
CA ALA A 953 12.82 9.37 -42.69
C ALA A 953 14.01 8.83 -43.52
N ARG A 954 15.19 9.46 -43.44
CA ARG A 954 16.33 9.18 -44.36
C ARG A 954 17.22 7.99 -43.99
N THR A 955 16.85 7.27 -42.95
CA THR A 955 17.34 5.95 -42.55
C THR A 955 16.10 5.15 -42.14
N GLU A 956 16.05 3.84 -42.43
CA GLU A 956 14.80 3.12 -42.70
C GLU A 956 14.21 2.43 -41.44
N PRO A 957 13.09 2.90 -40.85
CA PRO A 957 12.53 2.32 -39.63
C PRO A 957 11.25 1.49 -39.86
N PHE A 958 10.75 1.39 -41.10
CA PHE A 958 9.43 0.79 -41.39
C PHE A 958 9.34 0.12 -42.76
N ARG A 959 10.15 -0.92 -42.99
CA ARG A 959 9.89 -1.86 -44.10
C ARG A 959 8.99 -3.01 -43.65
N PHE A 960 7.78 -2.67 -43.19
CA PHE A 960 6.76 -3.66 -42.85
C PHE A 960 6.66 -4.73 -43.94
N VAL A 961 6.86 -5.99 -43.54
CA VAL A 961 6.77 -7.19 -44.40
C VAL A 961 7.82 -7.27 -45.55
N SER A 962 8.77 -6.33 -45.68
CA SER A 962 9.69 -6.26 -46.83
C SER A 962 11.18 -6.44 -46.54
N ALA A 963 11.68 -6.22 -45.32
CA ALA A 963 13.11 -6.30 -45.01
C ALA A 963 13.51 -7.44 -44.06
N ALA A 964 12.83 -7.58 -42.93
CA ALA A 964 13.14 -8.60 -41.93
C ALA A 964 12.87 -10.05 -42.41
N LEU A 965 11.78 -10.25 -43.16
CA LEU A 965 11.31 -11.54 -43.66
C LEU A 965 12.20 -12.09 -44.80
N GLY A 966 13.41 -12.48 -44.42
CA GLY A 966 14.47 -12.95 -45.30
C GLY A 966 15.81 -13.25 -44.61
N GLN A 967 15.93 -13.06 -43.29
CA GLN A 967 17.05 -13.56 -42.48
C GLN A 967 16.56 -14.70 -41.55
N PRO A 968 17.41 -15.70 -41.24
CA PRO A 968 17.07 -16.75 -40.28
C PRO A 968 16.74 -16.17 -38.88
N PRO A 969 15.79 -16.76 -38.13
CA PRO A 969 15.17 -18.06 -38.39
C PRO A 969 14.01 -18.07 -39.40
N PHE A 970 13.46 -16.90 -39.77
CA PHE A 970 12.16 -16.82 -40.44
C PHE A 970 12.21 -16.96 -41.99
N PRO A 971 11.26 -17.70 -42.61
CA PRO A 971 11.13 -17.79 -44.06
C PRO A 971 10.46 -16.54 -44.67
N ALA A 972 10.68 -16.34 -45.97
CA ALA A 972 10.15 -15.19 -46.73
C ALA A 972 8.60 -15.14 -46.77
N PRO A 973 7.98 -13.95 -46.97
CA PRO A 973 6.55 -13.74 -46.74
C PRO A 973 5.65 -14.62 -47.64
N VAL A 974 4.73 -15.37 -47.03
CA VAL A 974 3.79 -16.20 -47.78
C VAL A 974 2.61 -15.35 -48.25
N ARG A 975 2.54 -15.09 -49.56
CA ARG A 975 1.50 -14.25 -50.18
C ARG A 975 0.09 -14.82 -49.94
N GLY A 976 -0.64 -14.21 -49.00
CA GLY A 976 -1.99 -14.60 -48.60
C GLY A 976 -2.15 -14.87 -47.09
N VAL A 977 -1.06 -14.85 -46.32
CA VAL A 977 -1.08 -14.91 -44.85
C VAL A 977 -1.37 -13.53 -44.26
N LEU A 978 -2.16 -13.50 -43.18
CA LEU A 978 -2.36 -12.32 -42.33
C LEU A 978 -1.29 -12.29 -41.22
N TYR A 979 -0.88 -11.09 -40.82
CA TYR A 979 0.15 -10.88 -39.79
C TYR A 979 -0.39 -9.92 -38.72
N ARG A 980 0.07 -10.12 -37.48
CA ARG A 980 -0.11 -9.24 -36.33
C ARG A 980 1.22 -8.53 -36.00
N TRP A 981 1.15 -7.41 -35.28
CA TRP A 981 2.35 -6.69 -34.84
C TRP A 981 2.13 -5.99 -33.48
N ARG A 982 3.22 -5.79 -32.75
CA ARG A 982 3.33 -4.94 -31.55
C ARG A 982 4.55 -4.02 -31.68
N ALA A 983 4.52 -2.85 -31.05
CA ALA A 983 5.60 -1.87 -31.05
C ALA A 983 5.66 -1.08 -29.74
N ARG A 984 6.85 -0.70 -29.29
CA ARG A 984 7.07 0.16 -28.12
C ARG A 984 8.16 1.19 -28.40
N VAL A 985 8.15 2.31 -27.69
CA VAL A 985 9.29 3.23 -27.67
C VAL A 985 10.24 2.83 -26.54
N VAL A 986 11.54 2.89 -26.81
CA VAL A 986 12.63 2.61 -25.87
C VAL A 986 13.64 3.74 -25.99
N THR A 987 14.29 4.14 -24.91
CA THR A 987 15.16 5.32 -24.90
C THR A 987 16.55 5.04 -24.33
N ASN A 988 17.34 6.10 -24.10
CA ASN A 988 18.60 6.03 -23.35
C ASN A 988 18.60 6.99 -22.14
N ASN A 989 17.41 7.45 -21.71
CA ASN A 989 17.21 7.95 -20.36
C ASN A 989 17.10 6.72 -19.44
N PRO A 990 17.83 6.64 -18.31
CA PRO A 990 17.60 5.57 -17.33
C PRO A 990 16.15 5.62 -16.83
N PHE A 991 15.72 6.80 -16.38
CA PHE A 991 14.40 7.13 -15.81
C PHE A 991 13.22 7.16 -16.82
N PHE A 992 13.36 6.42 -17.94
CA PHE A 992 12.32 6.14 -18.94
C PHE A 992 12.89 5.11 -19.95
N PRO A 993 13.18 3.87 -19.52
CA PRO A 993 13.98 2.94 -20.32
C PRO A 993 13.16 2.45 -21.52
N ARG A 994 11.90 2.07 -21.28
CA ARG A 994 10.97 1.43 -22.24
C ARG A 994 9.53 1.95 -22.06
N THR A 995 8.62 1.45 -22.89
CA THR A 995 7.16 1.66 -22.76
C THR A 995 6.44 0.33 -23.00
N ALA A 996 5.19 0.25 -22.56
CA ALA A 996 4.32 -0.89 -22.84
C ALA A 996 4.12 -1.17 -24.36
N TRP A 997 3.72 -2.40 -24.67
CA TRP A 997 3.56 -2.88 -26.05
C TRP A 997 2.27 -2.39 -26.73
N PHE A 998 2.38 -1.37 -27.58
CA PHE A 998 1.29 -0.88 -28.42
C PHE A 998 1.06 -1.79 -29.65
N GLY A 999 -0.16 -2.33 -29.80
CA GLY A 999 -0.54 -3.20 -30.92
C GLY A 999 -1.95 -2.94 -31.45
N MET A 1000 -2.37 -3.67 -32.48
CA MET A 1000 -3.75 -3.57 -32.98
C MET A 1000 -4.72 -4.37 -32.10
N ALA A 1001 -5.92 -3.83 -31.89
CA ALA A 1001 -7.04 -4.60 -31.36
C ALA A 1001 -7.26 -5.85 -32.21
N GLY A 1002 -7.43 -7.02 -31.58
CA GLY A 1002 -7.52 -8.29 -32.30
C GLY A 1002 -6.20 -9.03 -32.54
N ASN A 1003 -5.05 -8.48 -32.10
CA ASN A 1003 -4.05 -9.39 -31.51
C ASN A 1003 -4.70 -10.00 -30.25
N ASN A 1004 -4.41 -11.28 -30.00
CA ASN A 1004 -5.09 -12.23 -29.10
C ASN A 1004 -5.49 -11.69 -27.69
N ILE A 1005 -6.42 -12.41 -27.04
CA ILE A 1005 -6.93 -12.19 -25.68
C ILE A 1005 -5.90 -12.36 -24.54
N SER A 1006 -4.66 -12.75 -24.85
CA SER A 1006 -3.57 -12.99 -23.89
C SER A 1006 -2.45 -11.95 -23.99
N GLU A 1007 -2.82 -10.70 -24.31
CA GLU A 1007 -1.92 -9.54 -24.33
C GLU A 1007 -2.77 -8.31 -24.00
N GLY A 1008 -2.57 -7.71 -22.81
CA GLY A 1008 -3.31 -6.53 -22.34
C GLY A 1008 -3.30 -5.39 -23.36
N LYS A 1009 -4.43 -4.69 -23.51
CA LYS A 1009 -4.59 -3.63 -24.52
C LYS A 1009 -5.42 -2.45 -24.04
N LEU A 1010 -4.71 -1.39 -23.71
CA LEU A 1010 -5.10 0.01 -23.85
C LEU A 1010 -6.20 0.19 -24.92
N ARG A 1011 -7.41 0.47 -24.44
CA ARG A 1011 -8.49 1.10 -25.19
C ARG A 1011 -9.01 2.25 -24.35
N ARG A 1012 -9.33 3.36 -25.01
CA ARG A 1012 -10.47 4.20 -24.61
C ARG A 1012 -11.51 4.16 -25.75
N PRO A 1013 -12.79 4.41 -25.48
CA PRO A 1013 -13.87 4.46 -26.49
C PRO A 1013 -13.63 5.45 -27.66
#